data_AF-A0A9E0A6U1-F1
#
_entry.id   AF-A0A9E0A6U1-F1
#
_cell.length_a   1.000
_cell.length_b   1.000
_cell.length_c   1.000
_cell.angle_alpha   90.00
_cell.angle_beta   90.00
_cell.angle_gamma   90.00
#
_symmetry.space_group_name_H-M   'P 1'
#
loop_
_entity.id
_entity.type
_entity.pdbx_description
1 polymer ?
#
loop_
_entity_poly.entity_id
_entity_poly.type
_entity_poly.pdbx_seq_one_letter_code
_entity_poly.pdbx_strand_id
1 'polypeptide(L)'
;MEMNREKRKLVYTIKELCRVCYTCVRECPAKAIKIVNGQADVISERCIGCGNCVKVCSQDAKVFLLTRTEVKSMLQSGERVAALVAPSFPAEFTEIDDYRYFVGMLRALGFSHVFEVAFGADLVASRYKSLLEDRSGKGYISSDCPAIVTYIRYYHPDLVENLAPVVSPMVAISRVVRQIDSNLKQVFIGPCIAKKDESIEIDEAITFRELRVLFEQASITPESVEPSDFDPPHAGRGAIFPVSRGLMQTVNIFDDLIEGNITVAEGRIGFQEAIKEWESGNLKGQNLELLCCEGCIMGPGMSPGGKRFERKTYISSYARNKVTPEQLKEWELAISKFKDLDLTRSFNPDDKRIAKPTDDEINKVLAKMGKFTPRDHLNCGACGYDTCTEHAIAIVEGLAEVEMCLPYAIEELHESINDLAISNEKLAKMQQALKHSEKLAHMGQLSAGIAHELNNPLGVVLMYSNILLDECKPDDPLRKDLELISSQAERCKKIVSGLLNFARKNQVKVEKVNVKKLAEDSIAGVVIPKNVTTNVVCRTTNLMASLDYEQMMQVLTNLNKNAFEAMPNGGDLTIVIDGDDHQISISVIDTGEGIPEENMDKLFTPFFTTKGIGKGTGLGLATTYGIVKMHKGKIDVESNTDPQKGPTGTTFRITLPRNAENELGNDNS
;
A
#
# COMPACT_ATOMS: atom_id res chain seq x y z
N MET A 1 26.26 24.55 29.70
CA MET A 1 24.99 24.66 28.96
C MET A 1 25.20 24.81 27.43
N GLU A 2 26.42 25.09 26.93
CA GLU A 2 26.71 25.14 25.48
C GLU A 2 26.54 23.79 24.75
N MET A 3 26.86 22.68 25.41
CA MET A 3 26.87 21.34 24.80
C MET A 3 25.48 20.75 24.43
N ASN A 4 24.38 21.47 24.69
CA ASN A 4 23.00 20.97 24.53
C ASN A 4 22.18 21.63 23.40
N ARG A 5 22.66 22.70 22.75
CA ARG A 5 21.93 23.33 21.63
C ARG A 5 22.26 22.74 20.26
N GLU A 6 23.48 22.26 20.03
CA GLU A 6 23.95 21.72 18.73
C GLU A 6 23.18 20.48 18.20
N LYS A 7 22.22 19.93 18.95
CA LYS A 7 21.40 18.77 18.54
C LYS A 7 19.89 18.94 18.77
N ARG A 8 19.39 20.17 18.93
CA ARG A 8 17.94 20.39 19.08
C ARG A 8 17.24 20.18 17.74
N LYS A 9 16.54 19.05 17.59
CA LYS A 9 15.66 18.81 16.44
C LYS A 9 14.49 19.81 16.46
N LEU A 10 14.61 20.90 15.70
CA LEU A 10 13.60 21.95 15.65
C LEU A 10 12.25 21.47 15.12
N VAL A 11 12.27 20.56 14.14
CA VAL A 11 11.08 19.98 13.51
C VAL A 11 11.26 18.47 13.44
N TYR A 12 10.22 17.72 13.82
CA TYR A 12 10.23 16.26 13.86
C TYR A 12 8.86 15.69 13.50
N THR A 13 8.79 14.36 13.37
CA THR A 13 7.58 13.64 12.98
C THR A 13 7.07 12.79 14.14
N ILE A 14 5.76 12.86 14.41
CA ILE A 14 5.03 11.86 15.19
C ILE A 14 4.52 10.82 14.19
N LYS A 15 5.17 9.65 14.16
CA LYS A 15 4.98 8.64 13.11
C LYS A 15 3.56 8.07 13.09
N GLU A 16 2.97 7.94 14.27
CA GLU A 16 1.63 7.37 14.51
C GLU A 16 0.51 8.21 13.88
N LEU A 17 0.75 9.51 13.69
CA LEU A 17 -0.21 10.43 13.08
C LEU A 17 -0.03 10.54 11.56
N CYS A 18 1.09 10.08 11.00
CA CYS A 18 1.37 10.23 9.58
C CYS A 18 0.48 9.31 8.74
N ARG A 19 -0.25 9.89 7.77
CA ARG A 19 -1.11 9.16 6.82
C ARG A 19 -0.57 9.14 5.39
N VAL A 20 0.75 9.35 5.22
CA VAL A 20 1.44 9.06 3.96
C VAL A 20 0.93 9.88 2.75
N CYS A 21 0.39 11.08 2.98
CA CYS A 21 -0.11 11.95 1.90
C CYS A 21 1.00 12.71 1.13
N TYR A 22 2.26 12.62 1.60
CA TYR A 22 3.47 13.26 1.05
C TYR A 22 3.43 14.78 0.81
N THR A 23 2.39 15.49 1.23
CA THR A 23 2.29 16.96 1.14
C THR A 23 3.52 17.64 1.74
N CYS A 24 4.01 17.15 2.87
CA CYS A 24 5.21 17.71 3.52
C CYS A 24 6.48 17.59 2.66
N VAL A 25 6.63 16.51 1.87
CA VAL A 25 7.78 16.29 0.96
C VAL A 25 7.72 17.30 -0.19
N ARG A 26 6.54 17.48 -0.78
CA ARG A 26 6.28 18.46 -1.84
C ARG A 26 6.58 19.88 -1.40
N GLU A 27 6.12 20.22 -0.20
CA GLU A 27 6.16 21.58 0.33
C GLU A 27 7.49 21.91 1.06
N CYS A 28 8.42 20.96 1.18
CA CYS A 28 9.73 21.19 1.79
C CYS A 28 10.70 21.82 0.78
N PRO A 29 11.12 23.09 0.95
CA PRO A 29 12.04 23.72 -0.01
C PRO A 29 13.42 23.07 -0.03
N ALA A 30 13.87 22.54 1.11
CA ALA A 30 15.19 21.91 1.27
C ALA A 30 15.22 20.40 0.90
N LYS A 31 14.07 19.81 0.54
CA LYS A 31 13.90 18.35 0.40
C LYS A 31 14.56 17.57 1.55
N ALA A 32 14.30 18.03 2.78
CA ALA A 32 14.87 17.52 4.02
C ALA A 32 13.98 16.47 4.70
N ILE A 33 13.08 15.82 3.94
CA ILE A 33 12.16 14.80 4.43
C ILE A 33 12.45 13.53 3.66
N LYS A 34 12.68 12.44 4.39
CA LYS A 34 12.94 11.11 3.83
C LYS A 34 11.79 10.17 4.11
N ILE A 35 11.53 9.24 3.20
CA ILE A 35 10.60 8.15 3.42
C ILE A 35 11.35 6.94 3.97
N VAL A 36 10.78 6.35 5.03
CA VAL A 36 11.25 5.10 5.63
C VAL A 36 10.06 4.19 5.84
N ASN A 37 10.00 3.08 5.11
CA ASN A 37 8.90 2.12 5.14
C ASN A 37 7.55 2.81 4.87
N GLY A 38 7.49 3.63 3.82
CA GLY A 38 6.32 4.42 3.45
C GLY A 38 6.01 5.63 4.35
N GLN A 39 6.71 5.83 5.47
CA GLN A 39 6.43 6.97 6.36
C GLN A 39 7.42 8.12 6.20
N ALA A 40 6.89 9.34 6.12
CA ALA A 40 7.69 10.55 5.94
C ALA A 40 8.33 11.00 7.25
N ASP A 41 9.65 11.09 7.32
CA ASP A 41 10.42 11.54 8.49
C ASP A 41 11.35 12.72 8.18
N VAL A 42 11.57 13.62 9.15
CA VAL A 42 12.38 14.83 8.96
C VAL A 42 13.85 14.53 9.24
N ILE A 43 14.72 14.81 8.27
CA ILE A 43 16.17 14.73 8.45
C ILE A 43 16.65 16.05 9.07
N SER A 44 17.00 16.00 10.35
CA SER A 44 17.31 17.21 11.12
C SER A 44 18.56 17.93 10.60
N GLU A 45 19.55 17.17 10.15
CA GLU A 45 20.84 17.64 9.63
C GLU A 45 20.70 18.40 8.29
N ARG A 46 19.59 18.20 7.58
CA ARG A 46 19.24 18.86 6.31
C ARG A 46 18.18 19.95 6.48
N CYS A 47 17.46 19.93 7.60
CA CYS A 47 16.33 20.81 7.83
C CYS A 47 16.80 22.26 8.05
N ILE A 48 16.17 23.20 7.35
CA ILE A 48 16.43 24.64 7.52
C ILE A 48 15.55 25.29 8.60
N GLY A 49 14.80 24.51 9.36
CA GLY A 49 13.94 25.00 10.45
C GLY A 49 12.74 25.87 10.02
N CYS A 50 12.44 25.98 8.71
CA CYS A 50 11.41 26.90 8.21
C CYS A 50 9.97 26.54 8.63
N GLY A 51 9.73 25.30 9.07
CA GLY A 51 8.44 24.85 9.57
C GLY A 51 7.31 24.77 8.54
N ASN A 52 7.58 24.92 7.24
CA ASN A 52 6.52 24.86 6.23
C ASN A 52 5.78 23.50 6.25
N CYS A 53 6.50 22.40 6.51
CA CYS A 53 5.92 21.07 6.66
C CYS A 53 4.94 20.96 7.85
N VAL A 54 5.13 21.75 8.92
CA VAL A 54 4.18 21.84 10.05
C VAL A 54 2.92 22.55 9.59
N LYS A 55 3.06 23.65 8.84
CA LYS A 55 1.93 24.47 8.35
C LYS A 55 0.99 23.69 7.42
N VAL A 56 1.53 22.80 6.58
CA VAL A 56 0.75 22.07 5.55
C VAL A 56 0.30 20.68 5.99
N CYS A 57 0.69 20.21 7.17
CA CYS A 57 0.37 18.87 7.63
C CYS A 57 -1.06 18.83 8.19
N SER A 58 -1.99 18.22 7.45
CA SER A 58 -3.40 18.08 7.88
C SER A 58 -3.63 17.09 9.02
N GLN A 59 -2.61 16.31 9.40
CA GLN A 59 -2.71 15.30 10.45
C GLN A 59 -1.99 15.71 11.74
N ASP A 60 -1.44 16.92 11.81
CA ASP A 60 -0.56 17.37 12.91
C ASP A 60 0.62 16.43 13.22
N ALA A 61 0.97 15.56 12.27
CA ALA A 61 2.09 14.62 12.38
C ALA A 61 3.46 15.32 12.32
N LYS A 62 3.54 16.51 11.71
CA LYS A 62 4.75 17.33 11.69
C LYS A 62 4.65 18.37 12.79
N VAL A 63 5.54 18.27 13.76
CA VAL A 63 5.56 19.10 14.97
C VAL A 63 6.92 19.76 15.13
N PHE A 64 6.99 20.76 16.01
CA PHE A 64 8.22 21.49 16.30
C PHE A 64 8.55 21.47 17.78
N LEU A 65 9.80 21.80 18.09
CA LEU A 65 10.31 21.83 19.46
C LEU A 65 9.55 22.87 20.28
N LEU A 66 8.85 22.40 21.30
CA LEU A 66 8.18 23.25 22.29
C LEU A 66 9.14 23.51 23.44
N THR A 67 9.31 24.78 23.82
CA THR A 67 10.18 25.23 24.93
C THR A 67 9.43 26.06 25.97
N ARG A 68 8.09 25.93 25.97
CA ARG A 68 7.18 26.58 26.93
C ARG A 68 7.46 26.22 28.40
N THR A 69 7.93 25.01 28.66
CA THR A 69 8.21 24.53 30.03
C THR A 69 9.44 25.22 30.60
N GLU A 70 10.46 25.39 29.78
CA GLU A 70 11.70 26.09 30.09
C GLU A 70 11.43 27.57 30.36
N VAL A 71 10.61 28.22 29.52
CA VAL A 71 10.19 29.62 29.75
C VAL A 71 9.37 29.73 31.04
N LYS A 72 8.42 28.83 31.28
CA LYS A 72 7.64 28.84 32.52
C LYS A 72 8.52 28.68 33.76
N SER A 73 9.49 27.77 33.71
CA SER A 73 10.47 27.58 34.79
C SER A 73 11.32 28.83 34.99
N MET A 74 11.72 29.52 33.91
CA MET A 74 12.50 30.75 33.98
C MET A 74 11.71 31.88 34.66
N LEU A 75 10.42 32.04 34.31
CA LEU A 75 9.54 33.03 34.93
C LEU A 75 9.28 32.73 36.42
N GLN A 76 9.27 31.46 36.83
CA GLN A 76 9.06 31.05 38.22
C GLN A 76 10.34 31.05 39.07
N SER A 77 11.51 31.17 38.46
CA SER A 77 12.81 31.12 39.15
C SER A 77 13.12 32.35 40.02
N GLY A 78 12.35 33.44 39.87
CA GLY A 78 12.62 34.73 40.51
C GLY A 78 13.64 35.60 39.76
N GLU A 79 14.20 35.11 38.64
CA GLU A 79 15.07 35.91 37.77
C GLU A 79 14.29 37.01 37.03
N ARG A 80 14.97 38.12 36.70
CA ARG A 80 14.38 39.19 35.88
C ARG A 80 14.44 38.79 34.41
N VAL A 81 13.28 38.48 33.84
CA VAL A 81 13.13 38.04 32.45
C VAL A 81 12.53 39.16 31.59
N ALA A 82 13.11 39.38 30.42
CA ALA A 82 12.65 40.28 29.38
C ALA A 82 12.04 39.51 28.21
N ALA A 83 10.83 39.88 27.80
CA ALA A 83 10.21 39.40 26.57
C ALA A 83 10.68 40.28 25.39
N LEU A 84 11.18 39.66 24.32
CA LEU A 84 11.52 40.30 23.05
C LEU A 84 10.44 39.94 22.02
N VAL A 85 9.48 40.82 21.81
CA VAL A 85 8.29 40.52 21.00
C VAL A 85 8.51 40.90 19.55
N ALA A 86 8.35 39.93 18.64
CA ALA A 86 8.43 40.16 17.20
C ALA A 86 7.34 41.14 16.71
N PRO A 87 7.65 42.05 15.76
CA PRO A 87 6.70 43.05 15.26
C PRO A 87 5.46 42.46 14.57
N SER A 88 5.44 41.16 14.30
CA SER A 88 4.30 40.44 13.72
C SER A 88 3.17 40.14 14.71
N PHE A 89 3.31 40.46 16.00
CA PHE A 89 2.29 40.15 17.01
C PHE A 89 0.89 40.72 16.71
N PRO A 90 0.70 41.92 16.09
CA PRO A 90 -0.64 42.42 15.78
C PRO A 90 -1.37 41.58 14.73
N ALA A 91 -0.62 40.83 13.91
CA ALA A 91 -1.18 39.90 12.94
C ALA A 91 -1.57 38.54 13.55
N GLU A 92 -1.10 38.24 14.77
CA GLU A 92 -1.48 37.03 15.51
C GLU A 92 -2.63 37.31 16.47
N PHE A 93 -2.52 38.36 17.28
CA PHE A 93 -3.46 38.72 18.34
C PHE A 93 -4.46 39.76 17.84
N THR A 94 -5.18 39.40 16.78
CA THR A 94 -6.12 40.28 16.08
C THR A 94 -7.36 40.63 16.92
N GLU A 95 -7.60 39.87 17.98
CA GLU A 95 -8.65 40.11 18.97
C GLU A 95 -8.32 41.22 19.98
N ILE A 96 -7.09 41.76 19.96
CA ILE A 96 -6.62 42.81 20.87
C ILE A 96 -6.48 44.12 20.09
N ASP A 97 -7.43 45.04 20.28
CA ASP A 97 -7.44 46.34 19.58
C ASP A 97 -6.32 47.27 20.04
N ASP A 98 -6.06 47.32 21.35
CA ASP A 98 -5.01 48.13 21.96
C ASP A 98 -3.87 47.22 22.45
N TYR A 99 -2.72 47.31 21.78
CA TYR A 99 -1.53 46.51 22.06
C TYR A 99 -1.05 46.63 23.51
N ARG A 100 -1.42 47.69 24.23
CA ARG A 100 -1.03 47.86 25.62
C ARG A 100 -1.62 46.78 26.53
N TYR A 101 -2.80 46.24 26.19
CA TYR A 101 -3.33 45.07 26.89
C TYR A 101 -2.50 43.83 26.60
N PHE A 102 -2.04 43.64 25.35
CA PHE A 102 -1.13 42.53 25.02
C PHE A 102 0.17 42.58 25.83
N VAL A 103 0.76 43.77 25.99
CA VAL A 103 1.95 43.94 26.83
C VAL A 103 1.62 43.74 28.31
N GLY A 104 0.46 44.22 28.77
CA GLY A 104 -0.07 43.94 30.11
C GLY A 104 -0.19 42.43 30.40
N MET A 105 -0.67 41.65 29.43
CA MET A 105 -0.74 40.19 29.51
C MET A 105 0.63 39.53 29.70
N LEU A 106 1.66 40.03 28.98
CA LEU A 106 3.03 39.54 29.17
C LEU A 106 3.57 39.85 30.56
N ARG A 107 3.29 41.04 31.10
CA ARG A 107 3.67 41.39 32.47
C ARG A 107 2.95 40.52 33.50
N ALA A 108 1.64 40.31 33.33
CA ALA A 108 0.85 39.43 34.18
C ALA A 108 1.34 37.97 34.15
N LEU A 109 1.89 37.53 33.01
CA LEU A 109 2.50 36.20 32.87
C LEU A 109 3.83 36.07 33.65
N GLY A 110 4.46 37.19 34.02
CA GLY A 110 5.66 37.24 34.84
C GLY A 110 6.87 37.92 34.18
N PHE A 111 6.74 38.47 32.96
CA PHE A 111 7.84 39.19 32.34
C PHE A 111 8.07 40.55 33.01
N SER A 112 9.30 40.76 33.50
CA SER A 112 9.69 42.00 34.17
C SER A 112 9.85 43.17 33.19
N HIS A 113 10.26 42.88 31.95
CA HIS A 113 10.39 43.85 30.86
C HIS A 113 9.82 43.25 29.58
N VAL A 114 9.32 44.11 28.71
CA VAL A 114 8.75 43.75 27.42
C VAL A 114 9.29 44.73 26.38
N PHE A 115 10.23 44.29 25.57
CA PHE A 115 10.82 45.07 24.48
C PHE A 115 10.24 44.65 23.15
N GLU A 116 10.11 45.61 22.25
CA GLU A 116 9.68 45.35 20.89
C GLU A 116 10.87 45.13 19.96
N VAL A 117 10.90 44.01 19.26
CA VAL A 117 11.96 43.66 18.29
C VAL A 117 11.99 44.62 17.10
N ALA A 118 10.91 45.37 16.87
CA ALA A 118 10.83 46.40 15.83
C ALA A 118 11.96 47.45 15.94
N PHE A 119 12.42 47.79 17.15
CA PHE A 119 13.54 48.72 17.30
C PHE A 119 14.86 48.11 16.81
N GLY A 120 15.06 46.81 17.05
CA GLY A 120 16.14 46.04 16.44
C GLY A 120 16.04 46.01 14.91
N ALA A 121 14.83 45.99 14.36
CA ALA A 121 14.59 46.08 12.92
C ALA A 121 14.96 47.46 12.36
N ASP A 122 14.70 48.57 13.07
CA ASP A 122 15.15 49.90 12.65
C ASP A 122 16.68 49.98 12.56
N LEU A 123 17.39 49.46 13.57
CA LEU A 123 18.86 49.43 13.61
C LEU A 123 19.44 48.60 12.46
N VAL A 124 18.89 47.40 12.24
CA VAL A 124 19.31 46.49 11.18
C VAL A 124 19.02 47.11 9.80
N ALA A 125 17.83 47.66 9.60
CA ALA A 125 17.45 48.27 8.34
C ALA A 125 18.38 49.44 7.99
N SER A 126 18.76 50.29 8.95
CA SER A 126 19.75 51.35 8.73
C SER A 126 21.10 50.84 8.20
N ARG A 127 21.57 49.68 8.69
CA ARG A 127 22.78 49.03 8.16
C ARG A 127 22.57 48.46 6.77
N TYR A 128 21.43 47.84 6.49
CA TYR A 128 21.08 47.39 5.14
C TYR A 128 21.05 48.54 4.14
N LYS A 129 20.47 49.69 4.50
CA LYS A 129 20.47 50.87 3.63
C LYS A 129 21.89 51.22 3.17
N SER A 130 22.86 51.20 4.08
CA SER A 130 24.26 51.48 3.75
C SER A 130 24.86 50.44 2.78
N LEU A 131 24.44 49.18 2.86
CA LEU A 131 24.88 48.10 1.95
C LEU A 131 24.18 48.16 0.59
N LEU A 132 22.91 48.55 0.56
CA LEU A 132 22.10 48.64 -0.66
C LEU A 132 22.46 49.86 -1.51
N GLU A 133 22.93 50.94 -0.87
CA GLU A 133 23.47 52.12 -1.54
C GLU A 133 24.90 51.90 -2.09
N ASP A 134 25.56 50.79 -1.72
CA ASP A 134 26.88 50.44 -2.24
C ASP A 134 26.81 50.10 -3.74
N ARG A 135 27.45 50.93 -4.56
CA ARG A 135 27.53 50.78 -6.02
C ARG A 135 28.77 50.02 -6.48
N SER A 136 29.47 49.33 -5.59
CA SER A 136 30.64 48.48 -5.90
C SER A 136 30.33 47.33 -6.86
N GLY A 137 29.06 47.07 -7.16
CA GLY A 137 28.60 45.98 -8.03
C GLY A 137 28.52 44.62 -7.33
N LYS A 138 28.81 44.57 -6.02
CA LYS A 138 28.60 43.38 -5.19
C LYS A 138 27.11 43.31 -4.78
N GLY A 139 26.39 42.29 -5.25
CA GLY A 139 25.02 42.03 -4.81
C GLY A 139 24.99 41.36 -3.43
N TYR A 140 24.10 41.83 -2.56
CA TYR A 140 23.91 41.28 -1.21
C TYR A 140 22.58 40.52 -1.09
N ILE A 141 22.59 39.44 -0.32
CA ILE A 141 21.40 38.67 0.05
C ILE A 141 21.06 38.96 1.50
N SER A 142 19.80 39.30 1.78
CA SER A 142 19.36 39.57 3.15
C SER A 142 19.49 38.34 4.06
N SER A 143 19.91 38.59 5.30
CA SER A 143 20.23 37.60 6.33
C SER A 143 19.32 37.69 7.57
N ASP A 144 18.24 38.48 7.48
CA ASP A 144 17.24 38.65 8.54
C ASP A 144 16.39 37.38 8.77
N CYS A 145 16.20 36.58 7.72
CA CYS A 145 15.49 35.30 7.75
C CYS A 145 16.45 34.12 8.02
N PRO A 146 16.42 33.50 9.22
CA PRO A 146 17.37 32.44 9.58
C PRO A 146 17.24 31.18 8.72
N ALA A 147 16.03 30.89 8.21
CA ALA A 147 15.81 29.77 7.30
C ALA A 147 16.51 29.98 5.96
N ILE A 148 16.55 31.21 5.44
CA ILE A 148 17.28 31.55 4.20
C ILE A 148 18.78 31.46 4.41
N VAL A 149 19.29 32.02 5.51
CA VAL A 149 20.71 31.90 5.89
C VAL A 149 21.13 30.43 5.96
N THR A 150 20.33 29.59 6.61
CA THR A 150 20.61 28.14 6.71
C THR A 150 20.51 27.45 5.36
N TYR A 151 19.51 27.80 4.54
CA TYR A 151 19.36 27.26 3.19
C TYR A 151 20.57 27.57 2.30
N ILE A 152 21.07 28.80 2.33
CA ILE A 152 22.27 29.20 1.57
C ILE A 152 23.50 28.45 2.09
N ARG A 153 23.71 28.41 3.41
CA ARG A 153 24.84 27.67 4.00
C ARG A 153 24.86 26.19 3.61
N TYR A 154 23.68 25.55 3.54
CA TYR A 154 23.54 24.11 3.29
C TYR A 154 23.54 23.73 1.81
N TYR A 155 22.88 24.53 0.97
CA TYR A 155 22.57 24.13 -0.41
C TYR A 155 23.19 25.05 -1.47
N HIS A 156 23.68 26.21 -1.08
CA HIS A 156 24.33 27.19 -1.95
C HIS A 156 25.58 27.78 -1.25
N PRO A 157 26.56 26.95 -0.84
CA PRO A 157 27.68 27.40 -0.01
C PRO A 157 28.55 28.47 -0.69
N ASP A 158 28.60 28.50 -2.02
CA ASP A 158 29.26 29.55 -2.82
C ASP A 158 28.58 30.93 -2.64
N LEU A 159 27.29 30.90 -2.26
CA LEU A 159 26.38 31.95 -1.78
C LEU A 159 26.82 32.76 -0.55
N VAL A 160 27.63 32.14 0.30
CA VAL A 160 27.74 32.55 1.70
C VAL A 160 28.42 33.92 1.82
N GLU A 161 29.33 34.27 0.91
CA GLU A 161 30.00 35.57 0.89
C GLU A 161 29.10 36.74 0.44
N ASN A 162 27.94 36.41 -0.16
CA ASN A 162 26.93 37.37 -0.56
C ASN A 162 25.87 37.61 0.51
N LEU A 163 25.80 36.79 1.56
CA LEU A 163 24.96 37.08 2.71
C LEU A 163 25.40 38.39 3.35
N ALA A 164 24.46 39.32 3.51
CA ALA A 164 24.71 40.59 4.19
C ALA A 164 25.21 40.31 5.61
N PRO A 165 26.41 40.81 6.00
CA PRO A 165 27.08 40.48 7.26
C PRO A 165 26.47 41.24 8.45
N VAL A 166 25.14 41.20 8.56
CA VAL A 166 24.32 41.92 9.53
C VAL A 166 23.55 40.90 10.36
N VAL A 167 23.43 41.12 11.66
CA VAL A 167 22.58 40.31 12.53
C VAL A 167 21.10 40.50 12.22
N SER A 168 20.25 39.56 12.65
CA SER A 168 18.80 39.75 12.52
C SER A 168 18.24 40.73 13.56
N PRO A 169 17.03 41.28 13.37
CA PRO A 169 16.38 42.18 14.33
C PRO A 169 16.30 41.62 15.75
N MET A 170 16.12 40.31 15.89
CA MET A 170 16.05 39.60 17.18
C MET A 170 17.38 39.70 17.94
N VAL A 171 18.50 39.50 17.24
CA VAL A 171 19.84 39.61 17.83
C VAL A 171 20.19 41.07 18.09
N ALA A 172 19.82 41.98 17.18
CA ALA A 172 20.04 43.42 17.36
C ALA A 172 19.37 43.95 18.64
N ILE A 173 18.07 43.66 18.85
CA ILE A 173 17.40 44.09 20.09
C ILE A 173 17.97 43.38 21.32
N SER A 174 18.42 42.12 21.19
CA SER A 174 19.07 41.41 22.29
C SER A 174 20.34 42.11 22.77
N ARG A 175 21.18 42.59 21.84
CA ARG A 175 22.38 43.39 22.13
C ARG A 175 22.04 44.74 22.77
N VAL A 176 20.99 45.41 22.30
CA VAL A 176 20.46 46.63 22.95
C VAL A 176 20.06 46.35 24.40
N VAL A 177 19.29 45.30 24.65
CA VAL A 177 18.84 44.93 26.00
C VAL A 177 20.03 44.54 26.89
N ARG A 178 21.03 43.83 26.37
CA ARG A 178 22.28 43.56 27.12
C ARG A 178 23.04 44.83 27.51
N GLN A 179 23.01 45.87 26.66
CA GLN A 179 23.64 47.16 26.97
C GLN A 179 22.83 47.97 28.00
N ILE A 180 21.51 47.77 28.07
CA ILE A 180 20.63 48.39 29.07
C ILE A 180 20.79 47.69 30.43
N ASP A 181 20.68 46.36 30.46
CA ASP A 181 20.87 45.53 31.66
C ASP A 181 21.39 44.14 31.25
N SER A 182 22.67 43.89 31.55
CA SER A 182 23.34 42.65 31.23
C SER A 182 22.78 41.43 31.98
N ASN A 183 22.09 41.65 33.11
CA ASN A 183 21.58 40.59 33.97
C ASN A 183 20.19 40.09 33.56
N LEU A 184 19.52 40.76 32.62
CA LEU A 184 18.22 40.30 32.13
C LEU A 184 18.37 38.99 31.35
N LYS A 185 17.55 38.01 31.71
CA LYS A 185 17.29 36.86 30.85
C LYS A 185 16.37 37.28 29.72
N GLN A 186 16.60 36.75 28.53
CA GLN A 186 15.90 37.20 27.34
C GLN A 186 15.16 36.04 26.68
N VAL A 187 13.85 36.23 26.49
CA VAL A 187 12.99 35.28 25.80
C VAL A 187 12.46 35.92 24.53
N PHE A 188 12.82 35.39 23.37
CA PHE A 188 12.22 35.82 22.11
C PHE A 188 10.83 35.20 21.93
N ILE A 189 9.88 36.02 21.47
CA ILE A 189 8.51 35.60 21.19
C ILE A 189 8.16 36.01 19.75
N GLY A 190 7.91 35.03 18.87
CA GLY A 190 7.65 35.36 17.47
C GLY A 190 7.00 34.28 16.60
N PRO A 191 6.91 34.53 15.29
CA PRO A 191 6.16 33.67 14.36
C PRO A 191 7.02 32.55 13.74
N CYS A 192 8.29 32.42 14.10
CA CYS A 192 9.26 31.61 13.37
C CYS A 192 9.89 30.53 14.26
N ILE A 193 9.88 29.28 13.76
CA ILE A 193 10.52 28.14 14.44
C ILE A 193 12.05 28.22 14.31
N ALA A 194 12.57 28.60 13.14
CA ALA A 194 14.02 28.73 12.92
C ALA A 194 14.71 29.75 13.84
N LYS A 195 13.98 30.73 14.39
CA LYS A 195 14.52 31.67 15.39
C LYS A 195 14.95 30.98 16.69
N LYS A 196 14.42 29.79 17.00
CA LYS A 196 14.77 29.04 18.22
C LYS A 196 16.22 28.57 18.27
N ASP A 197 16.89 28.47 17.13
CA ASP A 197 18.28 28.01 17.03
C ASP A 197 19.19 29.03 16.32
N GLU A 198 18.73 30.28 16.14
CA GLU A 198 19.50 31.26 15.37
C GLU A 198 20.76 31.76 16.09
N SER A 199 20.66 32.01 17.40
CA SER A 199 21.73 32.63 18.19
C SER A 199 21.71 32.19 19.65
N ILE A 200 22.92 32.06 20.21
CA ILE A 200 23.16 31.80 21.63
C ILE A 200 23.02 33.05 22.51
N GLU A 201 22.95 34.24 21.91
CA GLU A 201 22.82 35.53 22.63
C GLU A 201 21.48 35.65 23.38
N ILE A 202 20.48 34.85 22.96
CA ILE A 202 19.12 34.80 23.54
C ILE A 202 18.94 33.51 24.33
N ASP A 203 18.48 33.65 25.58
CA ASP A 203 18.39 32.54 26.53
C ASP A 203 17.35 31.49 26.11
N GLU A 204 16.19 31.90 25.58
CA GLU A 204 15.20 30.96 25.04
C GLU A 204 14.26 31.63 24.02
N ALA A 205 13.53 30.84 23.22
CA ALA A 205 12.64 31.37 22.20
C ALA A 205 11.37 30.53 22.06
N ILE A 206 10.22 31.20 22.04
CA ILE A 206 8.91 30.57 21.88
C ILE A 206 8.14 31.17 20.72
N THR A 207 7.27 30.35 20.13
CA THR A 207 6.36 30.80 19.08
C THR A 207 5.13 31.50 19.68
N PHE A 208 4.40 32.27 18.88
CA PHE A 208 3.13 32.83 19.35
C PHE A 208 2.09 31.75 19.69
N ARG A 209 2.09 30.61 18.98
CA ARG A 209 1.28 29.43 19.34
C ARG A 209 1.57 28.96 20.77
N GLU A 210 2.85 28.91 21.15
CA GLU A 210 3.24 28.56 22.52
C GLU A 210 2.81 29.63 23.52
N LEU A 211 2.96 30.91 23.18
CA LEU A 211 2.52 32.01 24.04
C LEU A 211 1.01 31.97 24.31
N ARG A 212 0.18 31.70 23.29
CA ARG A 212 -1.27 31.53 23.47
C ARG A 212 -1.60 30.45 24.50
N VAL A 213 -0.92 29.31 24.43
CA VAL A 213 -1.09 28.22 25.40
C VAL A 213 -0.64 28.64 26.80
N LEU A 214 0.41 29.45 26.93
CA LEU A 214 0.83 29.98 28.23
C LEU A 214 -0.21 30.93 28.83
N PHE A 215 -0.80 31.82 28.03
CA PHE A 215 -1.90 32.68 28.49
C PHE A 215 -3.12 31.87 28.92
N GLU A 216 -3.52 30.88 28.12
CA GLU A 216 -4.65 29.99 28.44
C GLU A 216 -4.41 29.23 29.76
N GLN A 217 -3.22 28.63 29.93
CA GLN A 217 -2.86 27.91 31.16
C GLN A 217 -2.80 28.81 32.40
N ALA A 218 -2.45 30.09 32.23
CA ALA A 218 -2.43 31.08 33.30
C ALA A 218 -3.79 31.78 33.49
N SER A 219 -4.80 31.47 32.66
CA SER A 219 -6.10 32.17 32.63
C SER A 219 -5.98 33.69 32.47
N ILE A 220 -5.01 34.14 31.67
CA ILE A 220 -4.77 35.56 31.37
C ILE A 220 -5.52 35.93 30.09
N THR A 221 -6.39 36.91 30.20
CA THR A 221 -7.13 37.52 29.08
C THR A 221 -6.90 39.04 29.05
N PRO A 222 -7.20 39.73 27.93
CA PRO A 222 -7.09 41.19 27.86
C PRO A 222 -7.88 41.93 28.96
N GLU A 223 -9.03 41.38 29.38
CA GLU A 223 -9.89 41.96 30.42
C GLU A 223 -9.34 41.73 31.84
N SER A 224 -8.40 40.81 32.01
CA SER A 224 -7.83 40.44 33.31
C SER A 224 -6.59 41.25 33.69
N VAL A 225 -6.15 42.18 32.83
CA VAL A 225 -4.87 42.89 33.00
C VAL A 225 -5.01 44.39 32.82
N GLU A 226 -4.11 45.12 33.47
CA GLU A 226 -3.95 46.55 33.24
C GLU A 226 -3.13 46.80 31.96
N PRO A 227 -3.49 47.81 31.14
CA PRO A 227 -2.73 48.15 29.95
C PRO A 227 -1.34 48.69 30.34
N SER A 228 -0.30 48.18 29.67
CA SER A 228 1.08 48.61 29.85
C SER A 228 1.71 48.91 28.49
N ASP A 229 2.63 49.86 28.42
CA ASP A 229 3.44 50.06 27.21
C ASP A 229 4.67 49.16 27.20
N PHE A 230 5.29 49.01 26.03
CA PHE A 230 6.62 48.43 25.85
C PHE A 230 7.67 49.23 26.63
N ASP A 231 8.71 48.57 27.10
CA ASP A 231 9.87 49.25 27.68
C ASP A 231 10.70 49.94 26.58
N PRO A 232 11.23 51.16 26.83
CA PRO A 232 12.06 51.86 25.87
C PRO A 232 13.38 51.10 25.62
N PRO A 233 13.94 51.15 24.40
CA PRO A 233 13.62 52.10 23.33
C PRO A 233 12.42 51.70 22.46
N HIS A 234 11.62 52.70 22.08
CA HIS A 234 10.48 52.53 21.18
C HIS A 234 10.90 52.53 19.71
N ALA A 235 10.27 51.65 18.93
CA ALA A 235 10.53 51.53 17.50
C ALA A 235 9.79 52.60 16.68
N GLY A 236 10.36 52.92 15.52
CA GLY A 236 9.75 53.74 14.49
C GLY A 236 9.06 52.88 13.43
N ARG A 237 9.54 52.97 12.18
CA ARG A 237 8.96 52.24 11.04
C ARG A 237 9.31 50.74 11.03
N GLY A 238 10.14 50.27 11.96
CA GLY A 238 10.51 48.87 12.13
C GLY A 238 9.32 47.95 12.43
N ALA A 239 8.18 48.50 12.85
CA ALA A 239 6.94 47.73 12.99
C ALA A 239 6.43 47.13 11.65
N ILE A 240 6.84 47.68 10.50
CA ILE A 240 6.45 47.22 9.15
C ILE A 240 7.37 46.09 8.65
N PHE A 241 8.52 45.86 9.30
CA PHE A 241 9.48 44.83 8.91
C PHE A 241 8.93 43.41 8.64
N PRO A 242 7.92 42.88 9.35
CA PRO A 242 7.49 41.49 9.17
C PRO A 242 6.68 41.23 7.89
N VAL A 243 6.27 42.27 7.17
CA VAL A 243 5.59 42.10 5.86
C VAL A 243 6.61 42.08 4.72
N SER A 244 6.23 41.50 3.58
CA SER A 244 7.04 41.55 2.36
C SER A 244 7.40 42.99 1.98
N ARG A 245 8.66 43.25 1.62
CA ARG A 245 9.26 44.58 1.38
C ARG A 245 9.37 45.43 2.66
N GLY A 246 9.17 44.83 3.83
CA GLY A 246 9.16 45.51 5.11
C GLY A 246 10.51 46.15 5.42
N LEU A 247 11.61 45.47 5.09
CA LEU A 247 12.97 46.00 5.25
C LEU A 247 13.14 47.34 4.51
N MET A 248 12.74 47.40 3.23
CA MET A 248 12.82 48.63 2.43
C MET A 248 11.90 49.74 2.96
N GLN A 249 10.69 49.37 3.35
CA GLN A 249 9.71 50.32 3.88
C GLN A 249 10.14 50.93 5.22
N THR A 250 10.94 50.23 6.02
CA THR A 250 11.50 50.76 7.27
C THR A 250 12.51 51.88 7.01
N VAL A 251 13.33 51.78 5.95
CA VAL A 251 14.34 52.80 5.60
C VAL A 251 13.90 53.83 4.56
N ASN A 252 12.63 53.78 4.17
CA ASN A 252 12.05 54.69 3.16
C ASN A 252 12.77 54.64 1.80
N ILE A 253 13.28 53.46 1.43
CA ILE A 253 13.78 53.21 0.07
C ILE A 253 12.55 52.95 -0.81
N PHE A 254 12.39 53.74 -1.86
CA PHE A 254 11.36 53.51 -2.86
C PHE A 254 11.91 52.50 -3.87
N ASP A 255 11.25 51.35 -3.97
CA ASP A 255 11.51 50.35 -5.00
C ASP A 255 11.01 50.89 -6.34
N ASP A 256 11.79 51.75 -6.97
CA ASP A 256 11.55 52.24 -8.33
C ASP A 256 12.20 51.27 -9.32
N LEU A 257 11.39 50.75 -10.24
CA LEU A 257 11.84 49.86 -11.33
C LEU A 257 12.89 50.53 -12.22
N ILE A 258 12.98 51.87 -12.21
CA ILE A 258 13.98 52.64 -12.96
C ILE A 258 15.37 52.52 -12.32
N GLU A 259 15.46 52.50 -10.99
CA GLU A 259 16.74 52.31 -10.27
C GLU A 259 17.09 50.82 -10.10
N GLY A 260 16.07 49.96 -9.93
CA GLY A 260 16.07 48.55 -10.29
C GLY A 260 17.24 47.68 -9.80
N ASN A 261 17.72 47.88 -8.56
CA ASN A 261 18.83 47.13 -7.97
C ASN A 261 18.43 46.18 -6.81
N ILE A 262 17.13 46.00 -6.56
CA ILE A 262 16.60 45.15 -5.49
C ILE A 262 15.54 44.20 -6.05
N THR A 263 15.72 42.90 -5.81
CA THR A 263 14.73 41.86 -6.10
C THR A 263 14.20 41.32 -4.78
N VAL A 264 12.87 41.38 -4.61
CA VAL A 264 12.20 40.85 -3.41
C VAL A 264 11.48 39.56 -3.78
N ALA A 265 11.81 38.47 -3.08
CA ALA A 265 11.16 37.19 -3.27
C ALA A 265 10.76 36.55 -1.94
N GLU A 266 9.58 35.95 -1.92
CA GLU A 266 8.99 35.41 -0.69
C GLU A 266 8.30 34.06 -0.92
N GLY A 267 8.11 33.32 0.16
CA GLY A 267 7.45 32.02 0.12
C GLY A 267 8.32 30.92 -0.49
N ARG A 268 7.89 29.66 -0.34
CA ARG A 268 8.73 28.49 -0.61
C ARG A 268 9.31 28.43 -2.02
N ILE A 269 8.57 28.89 -3.03
CA ILE A 269 8.98 28.81 -4.44
C ILE A 269 9.81 30.03 -4.81
N GLY A 270 9.29 31.23 -4.53
CA GLY A 270 9.86 32.48 -5.01
C GLY A 270 11.31 32.69 -4.56
N PHE A 271 11.66 32.39 -3.30
CA PHE A 271 13.06 32.56 -2.88
C PHE A 271 14.00 31.55 -3.55
N GLN A 272 13.53 30.33 -3.85
CA GLN A 272 14.36 29.30 -4.49
C GLN A 272 14.64 29.67 -5.95
N GLU A 273 13.64 30.20 -6.65
CA GLU A 273 13.79 30.73 -8.01
C GLU A 273 14.75 31.91 -8.04
N ALA A 274 14.57 32.88 -7.14
CA ALA A 274 15.46 34.04 -7.05
C ALA A 274 16.93 33.65 -6.82
N ILE A 275 17.20 32.68 -5.94
CA ILE A 275 18.58 32.18 -5.72
C ILE A 275 19.12 31.51 -6.99
N LYS A 276 18.36 30.64 -7.65
CA LYS A 276 18.79 29.96 -8.88
C LYS A 276 19.08 30.94 -10.02
N GLU A 277 18.24 31.96 -10.20
CA GLU A 277 18.44 33.00 -11.21
C GLU A 277 19.62 33.92 -10.88
N TRP A 278 19.91 34.12 -9.60
CA TRP A 278 21.10 34.84 -9.16
C TRP A 278 22.38 34.03 -9.46
N GLU A 279 22.38 32.73 -9.18
CA GLU A 279 23.47 31.80 -9.50
C GLU A 279 23.73 31.67 -11.00
N SER A 280 22.68 31.67 -11.83
CA SER A 280 22.84 31.63 -13.29
C SER A 280 23.40 32.93 -13.88
N GLY A 281 23.59 33.96 -13.05
CA GLY A 281 24.12 35.27 -13.45
C GLY A 281 23.06 36.22 -14.01
N ASN A 282 21.80 35.83 -14.08
CA ASN A 282 20.70 36.67 -14.59
C ASN A 282 20.42 37.86 -13.67
N LEU A 283 20.65 37.70 -12.36
CA LEU A 283 20.49 38.74 -11.34
C LEU A 283 21.84 39.24 -10.79
N LYS A 284 22.93 39.10 -11.54
CA LYS A 284 24.26 39.49 -11.07
C LYS A 284 24.32 40.99 -10.74
N GLY A 285 24.71 41.32 -9.50
CA GLY A 285 24.79 42.70 -9.00
C GLY A 285 23.47 43.23 -8.41
N GLN A 286 22.38 42.47 -8.47
CA GLN A 286 21.14 42.77 -7.76
C GLN A 286 21.25 42.39 -6.29
N ASN A 287 20.61 43.17 -5.43
CA ASN A 287 20.39 42.83 -4.03
C ASN A 287 19.12 41.99 -3.88
N LEU A 288 19.15 40.97 -3.04
CA LEU A 288 18.01 40.08 -2.79
C LEU A 288 17.47 40.28 -1.37
N GLU A 289 16.18 40.65 -1.25
CA GLU A 289 15.43 40.54 0.00
C GLU A 289 14.62 39.23 -0.05
N LEU A 290 15.02 38.25 0.76
CA LEU A 290 14.47 36.89 0.70
C LEU A 290 13.75 36.51 1.99
N LEU A 291 12.51 36.07 1.85
CA LEU A 291 11.73 35.50 2.96
C LEU A 291 11.29 34.08 2.62
N CYS A 292 11.54 33.13 3.52
CA CYS A 292 11.10 31.74 3.32
C CYS A 292 9.57 31.61 3.37
N CYS A 293 8.90 32.52 4.07
CA CYS A 293 7.45 32.61 4.21
C CYS A 293 6.92 33.79 3.39
N GLU A 294 5.61 33.83 3.14
CA GLU A 294 4.92 34.99 2.55
C GLU A 294 4.80 36.14 3.58
N GLY A 295 5.93 36.71 3.96
CA GLY A 295 6.09 37.54 5.15
C GLY A 295 6.21 36.71 6.43
N CYS A 296 6.85 37.28 7.45
CA CYS A 296 6.89 36.70 8.80
C CYS A 296 5.48 36.56 9.40
N ILE A 297 4.54 37.39 8.94
CA ILE A 297 3.09 37.31 9.26
C ILE A 297 2.39 36.03 8.78
N MET A 298 3.06 35.19 7.99
CA MET A 298 2.57 33.87 7.57
C MET A 298 3.48 32.75 8.07
N GLY A 299 4.31 33.03 9.09
CA GLY A 299 5.25 32.10 9.68
C GLY A 299 4.58 30.91 10.40
N PRO A 300 5.29 29.78 10.53
CA PRO A 300 4.73 28.53 11.08
C PRO A 300 4.45 28.56 12.59
N GLY A 301 4.98 29.55 13.30
CA GLY A 301 4.75 29.79 14.73
C GLY A 301 3.51 30.64 15.03
N MET A 302 2.75 31.03 13.99
CA MET A 302 1.46 31.71 14.10
C MET A 302 0.31 30.70 14.11
N SER A 303 -0.87 31.11 14.58
CA SER A 303 -2.06 30.26 14.53
C SER A 303 -2.41 29.85 13.09
N PRO A 304 -2.85 28.60 12.85
CA PRO A 304 -3.24 28.11 11.52
C PRO A 304 -4.41 28.92 10.92
N GLY A 305 -4.53 28.92 9.59
CA GLY A 305 -5.73 29.44 8.89
C GLY A 305 -5.84 30.97 8.76
N GLY A 306 -4.87 31.76 9.23
CA GLY A 306 -4.90 33.21 9.07
C GLY A 306 -4.85 33.68 7.61
N LYS A 307 -5.58 34.76 7.30
CA LYS A 307 -5.61 35.35 5.95
C LYS A 307 -4.48 36.37 5.79
N ARG A 308 -3.60 36.12 4.80
CA ARG A 308 -2.40 36.93 4.52
C ARG A 308 -2.68 38.43 4.43
N PHE A 309 -3.69 38.83 3.67
CA PHE A 309 -3.99 40.25 3.43
C PHE A 309 -4.61 40.94 4.65
N GLU A 310 -5.44 40.24 5.42
CA GLU A 310 -5.98 40.78 6.69
C GLU A 310 -4.84 41.01 7.69
N ARG A 311 -3.95 40.02 7.86
CA ARG A 311 -2.74 40.14 8.69
C ARG A 311 -1.86 41.33 8.31
N LYS A 312 -1.68 41.58 7.02
CA LYS A 312 -0.95 42.76 6.51
C LYS A 312 -1.63 44.07 6.93
N THR A 313 -2.96 44.14 6.88
CA THR A 313 -3.72 45.31 7.31
C THR A 313 -3.54 45.60 8.79
N TYR A 314 -3.58 44.59 9.66
CA TYR A 314 -3.34 44.77 11.11
C TYR A 314 -1.96 45.36 11.40
N ILE A 315 -0.91 44.87 10.75
CA ILE A 315 0.44 45.46 10.88
C ILE A 315 0.46 46.92 10.39
N SER A 316 -0.18 47.20 9.26
CA SER A 316 -0.24 48.56 8.71
C SER A 316 -0.99 49.53 9.62
N SER A 317 -2.08 49.10 10.24
CA SER A 317 -2.86 49.90 11.20
C SER A 317 -2.06 50.13 12.49
N TYR A 318 -1.42 49.09 13.02
CA TYR A 318 -0.54 49.19 14.19
C TYR A 318 0.60 50.19 13.96
N ALA A 319 1.33 50.05 12.86
CA ALA A 319 2.44 50.94 12.53
C ALA A 319 1.98 52.40 12.33
N ARG A 320 0.82 52.63 11.68
CA ARG A 320 0.27 53.98 11.50
C ARG A 320 -0.13 54.65 12.81
N ASN A 321 -0.73 53.90 13.73
CA ASN A 321 -1.15 54.44 15.03
C ASN A 321 0.04 54.71 15.94
N LYS A 322 1.13 53.95 15.77
CA LYS A 322 2.35 54.10 16.55
C LYS A 322 3.18 55.31 16.10
N VAL A 323 3.43 55.46 14.81
CA VAL A 323 4.34 56.50 14.31
C VAL A 323 3.72 57.91 14.43
N THR A 324 3.82 58.50 15.62
CA THR A 324 3.47 59.89 15.91
C THR A 324 4.71 60.80 15.87
N PRO A 325 4.55 62.12 15.66
CA PRO A 325 5.68 63.06 15.68
C PRO A 325 6.50 63.04 16.97
N GLU A 326 5.86 62.82 18.12
CA GLU A 326 6.51 62.72 19.42
C GLU A 326 7.34 61.43 19.52
N GLN A 327 6.77 60.29 19.12
CA GLN A 327 7.48 59.00 19.13
C GLN A 327 8.66 58.99 18.14
N LEU A 328 8.54 59.67 17.00
CA LEU A 328 9.64 59.81 16.05
C LEU A 328 10.85 60.53 16.66
N LYS A 329 10.63 61.56 17.49
CA LYS A 329 11.74 62.25 18.18
C LYS A 329 12.43 61.35 19.21
N GLU A 330 11.65 60.60 19.99
CA GLU A 330 12.21 59.63 20.95
C GLU A 330 12.98 58.52 20.24
N TRP A 331 12.45 58.04 19.11
CA TRP A 331 13.10 57.07 18.24
C TRP A 331 14.41 57.60 17.68
N GLU A 332 14.47 58.83 17.16
CA GLU A 332 15.70 59.44 16.65
C GLU A 332 16.80 59.52 17.72
N LEU A 333 16.43 59.89 18.96
CA LEU A 333 17.33 59.91 20.10
C LEU A 333 17.84 58.49 20.44
N ALA A 334 16.94 57.50 20.43
CA ALA A 334 17.30 56.11 20.69
C ALA A 334 18.23 55.52 19.61
N ILE A 335 17.93 55.75 18.32
CA ILE A 335 18.78 55.33 17.20
C ILE A 335 20.17 55.95 17.31
N SER A 336 20.24 57.24 17.66
CA SER A 336 21.51 57.93 17.86
C SER A 336 22.31 57.33 19.02
N LYS A 337 21.65 56.96 20.12
CA LYS A 337 22.27 56.32 21.29
C LYS A 337 22.88 54.95 20.96
N PHE A 338 22.25 54.17 20.10
CA PHE A 338 22.68 52.81 19.75
C PHE A 338 23.33 52.70 18.37
N LYS A 339 23.72 53.83 17.76
CA LYS A 339 24.30 53.89 16.41
C LYS A 339 25.58 53.05 16.27
N ASP A 340 26.41 53.07 17.31
CA ASP A 340 27.72 52.39 17.35
C ASP A 340 27.64 50.95 17.86
N LEU A 341 26.42 50.43 18.07
CA LEU A 341 26.22 49.02 18.42
C LEU A 341 26.77 48.13 17.31
N ASP A 342 27.56 47.13 17.68
CA ASP A 342 28.03 46.14 16.73
C ASP A 342 26.85 45.28 16.27
N LEU A 343 26.54 45.38 14.98
CA LEU A 343 25.48 44.62 14.31
C LEU A 343 26.06 43.64 13.29
N THR A 344 27.38 43.41 13.32
CA THR A 344 28.05 42.52 12.37
C THR A 344 27.89 41.05 12.75
N ARG A 345 27.89 40.19 11.73
CA ARG A 345 27.89 38.73 11.85
C ARG A 345 28.66 38.11 10.68
N SER A 346 29.34 37.00 10.94
CA SER A 346 29.93 36.15 9.91
C SER A 346 29.10 34.89 9.69
N PHE A 347 29.17 34.36 8.48
CA PHE A 347 28.53 33.11 8.08
C PHE A 347 29.59 32.17 7.51
N ASN A 348 29.47 30.89 7.82
CA ASN A 348 30.36 29.85 7.29
C ASN A 348 29.53 28.85 6.47
N PRO A 349 30.04 28.39 5.30
CA PRO A 349 29.40 27.34 4.53
C PRO A 349 29.34 26.04 5.35
N ASP A 350 28.26 25.28 5.17
CA ASP A 350 28.08 23.98 5.79
C ASP A 350 27.38 23.06 4.77
N ASP A 351 28.13 22.63 3.75
CA ASP A 351 27.59 21.94 2.59
C ASP A 351 26.90 20.63 2.98
N LYS A 352 25.58 20.56 2.76
CA LYS A 352 24.73 19.37 2.98
C LYS A 352 24.24 18.78 1.65
N ARG A 353 24.74 19.23 0.50
CA ARG A 353 24.32 18.69 -0.80
C ARG A 353 24.70 17.22 -0.91
N ILE A 354 23.86 16.45 -1.58
CA ILE A 354 24.17 15.06 -1.95
C ILE A 354 24.75 15.11 -3.37
N ALA A 355 25.74 14.24 -3.63
CA ALA A 355 26.31 14.14 -4.97
C ALA A 355 25.21 13.78 -5.97
N LYS A 356 25.16 14.52 -7.08
CA LYS A 356 24.14 14.30 -8.10
C LYS A 356 24.31 12.89 -8.70
N PRO A 357 23.24 12.07 -8.72
CA PRO A 357 23.28 10.76 -9.36
C PRO A 357 23.65 10.84 -10.84
N THR A 358 24.23 9.76 -11.37
CA THR A 358 24.49 9.61 -12.80
C THR A 358 23.18 9.34 -13.56
N ASP A 359 23.14 9.70 -14.85
CA ASP A 359 21.96 9.43 -15.69
C ASP A 359 21.62 7.93 -15.77
N ASP A 360 22.62 7.04 -15.69
CA ASP A 360 22.42 5.59 -15.67
C ASP A 360 21.69 5.12 -14.41
N GLU A 361 22.05 5.64 -13.23
CA GLU A 361 21.36 5.33 -11.97
C GLU A 361 19.91 5.83 -11.98
N ILE A 362 19.69 7.04 -12.50
CA ILE A 362 18.35 7.63 -12.64
C ILE A 362 17.50 6.77 -13.58
N ASN A 363 18.03 6.40 -14.75
CA ASN A 363 17.32 5.59 -15.74
C ASN A 363 16.98 4.19 -15.20
N LYS A 364 17.85 3.57 -14.40
CA LYS A 364 17.56 2.29 -13.73
C LYS A 364 16.36 2.39 -12.79
N VAL A 365 16.23 3.48 -12.03
CA VAL A 365 15.10 3.70 -11.13
C VAL A 365 13.82 4.03 -11.91
N LEU A 366 13.91 4.86 -12.96
CA LEU A 366 12.78 5.13 -13.86
C LEU A 366 12.22 3.83 -14.47
N ALA A 367 13.10 2.96 -14.97
CA ALA A 367 12.71 1.67 -15.52
C ALA A 367 12.01 0.77 -14.48
N LYS A 368 12.47 0.76 -13.22
CA LYS A 368 11.79 0.04 -12.12
C LYS A 368 10.37 0.56 -11.87
N MET A 369 10.12 1.85 -12.05
CA MET A 369 8.78 2.45 -11.95
C MET A 369 7.93 2.29 -13.23
N GLY A 370 8.35 1.42 -14.17
CA GLY A 370 7.66 1.23 -15.46
C GLY A 370 7.82 2.38 -16.44
N LYS A 371 8.82 3.26 -16.27
CA LYS A 371 9.05 4.44 -17.12
C LYS A 371 10.21 4.20 -18.07
N PHE A 372 9.90 3.83 -19.31
CA PHE A 372 10.90 3.50 -20.32
C PHE A 372 11.06 4.59 -21.37
N THR A 373 10.03 5.41 -21.56
CA THR A 373 9.99 6.47 -22.57
C THR A 373 9.59 7.80 -21.96
N PRO A 374 9.92 8.93 -22.60
CA PRO A 374 9.47 10.25 -22.15
C PRO A 374 7.95 10.40 -22.02
N ARG A 375 7.15 9.58 -22.71
CA ARG A 375 5.69 9.58 -22.59
C ARG A 375 5.20 9.01 -21.25
N ASP A 376 6.00 8.13 -20.62
CA ASP A 376 5.69 7.51 -19.34
C ASP A 376 5.98 8.46 -18.15
N HIS A 377 6.64 9.59 -18.43
CA HIS A 377 6.99 10.63 -17.47
C HIS A 377 5.81 11.58 -17.25
N LEU A 378 4.77 11.08 -16.58
CA LEU A 378 3.52 11.82 -16.36
C LEU A 378 3.70 13.13 -15.56
N ASN A 379 4.76 13.23 -14.74
CA ASN A 379 5.07 14.40 -13.92
C ASN A 379 3.86 14.93 -13.12
N CYS A 380 3.05 14.02 -12.56
CA CYS A 380 1.77 14.36 -11.93
C CYS A 380 1.87 14.95 -10.51
N GLY A 381 3.06 14.91 -9.88
CA GLY A 381 3.26 15.48 -8.54
C GLY A 381 2.72 14.65 -7.36
N ALA A 382 2.11 13.48 -7.61
CA ALA A 382 1.45 12.68 -6.57
C ALA A 382 2.42 12.12 -5.52
N CYS A 383 3.65 11.76 -5.93
CA CYS A 383 4.71 11.31 -5.04
C CYS A 383 5.39 12.45 -4.25
N GLY A 384 4.98 13.71 -4.47
CA GLY A 384 5.56 14.88 -3.81
C GLY A 384 6.82 15.47 -4.48
N TYR A 385 7.15 15.01 -5.68
CA TYR A 385 8.18 15.58 -6.55
C TYR A 385 7.54 16.10 -7.84
N ASP A 386 8.04 17.21 -8.38
CA ASP A 386 7.38 17.89 -9.50
C ASP A 386 7.58 17.13 -10.82
N THR A 387 8.67 16.38 -10.94
CA THR A 387 8.95 15.51 -12.09
C THR A 387 9.28 14.07 -11.68
N CYS A 388 9.04 13.13 -12.59
CA CYS A 388 9.43 11.73 -12.41
C CYS A 388 10.95 11.59 -12.27
N THR A 389 11.72 12.45 -12.95
CA THR A 389 13.18 12.50 -12.83
C THR A 389 13.63 12.94 -11.43
N GLU A 390 12.99 13.97 -10.86
CA GLU A 390 13.27 14.38 -9.47
C GLU A 390 12.95 13.29 -8.46
N HIS A 391 11.85 12.56 -8.64
CA HIS A 391 11.51 11.42 -7.79
C HIS A 391 12.57 10.31 -7.90
N ALA A 392 13.00 9.98 -9.13
CA ALA A 392 14.06 8.99 -9.36
C ALA A 392 15.40 9.41 -8.72
N ILE A 393 15.80 10.67 -8.85
CA ILE A 393 16.97 11.24 -8.18
C ILE A 393 16.85 11.05 -6.66
N ALA A 394 15.71 11.41 -6.07
CA ALA A 394 15.49 11.27 -4.64
C ALA A 394 15.52 9.82 -4.15
N ILE A 395 15.12 8.85 -4.97
CA ILE A 395 15.25 7.41 -4.64
C ILE A 395 16.72 7.01 -4.61
N VAL A 396 17.53 7.44 -5.60
CA VAL A 396 18.98 7.15 -5.62
C VAL A 396 19.69 7.80 -4.44
N GLU A 397 19.30 9.01 -4.07
CA GLU A 397 19.80 9.72 -2.88
C GLU A 397 19.33 9.07 -1.55
N GLY A 398 18.45 8.07 -1.61
CA GLY A 398 17.90 7.39 -0.45
C GLY A 398 16.94 8.25 0.37
N LEU A 399 16.32 9.26 -0.25
CA LEU A 399 15.30 10.12 0.35
C LEU A 399 13.87 9.63 0.05
N ALA A 400 13.67 8.91 -1.04
CA ALA A 400 12.36 8.44 -1.50
C ALA A 400 12.35 6.93 -1.76
N GLU A 401 11.15 6.38 -1.91
CA GLU A 401 10.87 4.97 -2.20
C GLU A 401 10.12 4.84 -3.53
N VAL A 402 10.22 3.68 -4.19
CA VAL A 402 9.62 3.42 -5.52
C VAL A 402 8.09 3.39 -5.40
N GLU A 403 7.61 2.83 -4.29
CA GLU A 403 6.22 2.62 -3.89
C GLU A 403 5.45 3.94 -3.74
N MET A 404 6.15 5.09 -3.68
CA MET A 404 5.53 6.41 -3.70
C MET A 404 4.92 6.76 -5.07
N CYS A 405 5.33 6.08 -6.14
CA CYS A 405 4.82 6.32 -7.49
C CYS A 405 3.42 5.71 -7.63
N LEU A 406 2.38 6.55 -7.57
CA LEU A 406 0.98 6.09 -7.59
C LEU A 406 0.63 5.19 -8.78
N PRO A 407 0.99 5.51 -10.05
CA PRO A 407 0.71 4.62 -11.17
C PRO A 407 1.35 3.24 -11.02
N TYR A 408 2.62 3.20 -10.62
CA TYR A 408 3.36 1.95 -10.37
C TYR A 408 2.70 1.13 -9.25
N ALA A 409 2.34 1.77 -8.13
CA ALA A 409 1.68 1.09 -7.02
C ALA A 409 0.30 0.52 -7.40
N ILE A 410 -0.44 1.19 -8.30
CA ILE A 410 -1.72 0.68 -8.83
C ILE A 410 -1.50 -0.54 -9.72
N GLU A 411 -0.49 -0.49 -10.61
CA GLU A 411 -0.14 -1.63 -11.48
C GLU A 411 0.31 -2.85 -10.64
N GLU A 412 1.20 -2.66 -9.69
CA GLU A 412 1.68 -3.70 -8.77
C GLU A 412 0.53 -4.31 -7.94
N LEU A 413 -0.43 -3.47 -7.52
CA LEU A 413 -1.64 -3.94 -6.84
C LEU A 413 -2.52 -4.79 -7.75
N HIS A 414 -2.73 -4.39 -9.01
CA HIS A 414 -3.51 -5.18 -9.96
C HIS A 414 -2.85 -6.52 -10.26
N GLU A 415 -1.53 -6.56 -10.44
CA GLU A 415 -0.78 -7.81 -10.62
C GLU A 415 -0.93 -8.73 -9.40
N SER A 416 -0.74 -8.18 -8.20
CA SER A 416 -0.91 -8.93 -6.95
C SER A 416 -2.32 -9.49 -6.77
N ILE A 417 -3.36 -8.74 -7.17
CA ILE A 417 -4.75 -9.20 -7.14
C ILE A 417 -4.98 -10.35 -8.13
N ASN A 418 -4.41 -10.26 -9.34
CA ASN A 418 -4.50 -11.31 -10.34
C ASN A 418 -3.80 -12.60 -9.88
N ASP A 419 -2.60 -12.48 -9.33
CA ASP A 419 -1.85 -13.62 -8.79
C ASP A 419 -2.59 -14.29 -7.62
N LEU A 420 -3.19 -13.48 -6.73
CA LEU A 420 -4.01 -13.98 -5.64
C LEU A 420 -5.27 -14.70 -6.16
N ALA A 421 -5.90 -14.19 -7.21
CA ALA A 421 -7.06 -14.85 -7.83
C ALA A 421 -6.69 -16.21 -8.43
N ILE A 422 -5.56 -16.30 -9.15
CA ILE A 422 -5.05 -17.56 -9.72
C ILE A 422 -4.73 -18.57 -8.61
N SER A 423 -4.06 -18.12 -7.54
CA SER A 423 -3.75 -18.95 -6.37
C SER A 423 -5.01 -19.49 -5.69
N ASN A 424 -6.02 -18.63 -5.49
CA ASN A 424 -7.31 -19.02 -4.90
C ASN A 424 -8.07 -20.04 -5.77
N GLU A 425 -8.07 -19.89 -7.10
CA GLU A 425 -8.69 -20.85 -8.01
C GLU A 425 -7.99 -22.22 -7.93
N LYS A 426 -6.65 -22.22 -7.88
CA LYS A 426 -5.85 -23.45 -7.74
C LYS A 426 -6.15 -24.15 -6.40
N LEU A 427 -6.22 -23.40 -5.31
CA LEU A 427 -6.59 -23.91 -3.99
C LEU A 427 -7.98 -24.53 -3.99
N ALA A 428 -8.97 -23.87 -4.61
CA ALA A 428 -10.33 -24.39 -4.70
C ALA A 428 -10.39 -25.72 -5.47
N LYS A 429 -9.70 -25.82 -6.61
CA LYS A 429 -9.60 -27.07 -7.40
C LYS A 429 -8.95 -28.20 -6.60
N MET A 430 -7.86 -27.90 -5.88
CA MET A 430 -7.17 -28.89 -5.05
C MET A 430 -8.04 -29.36 -3.88
N GLN A 431 -8.76 -28.45 -3.21
CA GLN A 431 -9.70 -28.81 -2.14
C GLN A 431 -10.84 -29.72 -2.64
N GLN A 432 -11.39 -29.43 -3.82
CA GLN A 432 -12.44 -30.27 -4.41
C GLN A 432 -11.91 -31.67 -4.76
N ALA A 433 -10.70 -31.76 -5.32
CA ALA A 433 -10.06 -33.04 -5.61
C ALA A 433 -9.79 -33.86 -4.33
N LEU A 434 -9.32 -33.21 -3.25
CA LEU A 434 -9.12 -33.85 -1.94
C LEU A 434 -10.43 -34.37 -1.36
N LYS A 435 -11.49 -33.56 -1.35
CA LYS A 435 -12.80 -34.00 -0.85
C LYS A 435 -13.35 -35.20 -1.62
N HIS A 436 -13.13 -35.25 -2.94
CA HIS A 436 -13.50 -36.41 -3.75
C HIS A 436 -12.66 -37.65 -3.39
N SER A 437 -11.35 -37.48 -3.22
CA SER A 437 -10.43 -38.56 -2.81
C SER A 437 -10.77 -39.12 -1.43
N GLU A 438 -11.04 -38.26 -0.44
CA GLU A 438 -11.46 -38.66 0.91
C GLU A 438 -12.77 -39.46 0.86
N LYS A 439 -13.76 -39.01 0.09
CA LYS A 439 -15.04 -39.72 -0.06
C LYS A 439 -14.83 -41.13 -0.63
N LEU A 440 -13.97 -41.27 -1.64
CA LEU A 440 -13.64 -42.58 -2.24
C LEU A 440 -12.88 -43.48 -1.26
N ALA A 441 -11.90 -42.95 -0.52
CA ALA A 441 -11.15 -43.70 0.47
C ALA A 441 -12.04 -44.22 1.61
N HIS A 442 -12.93 -43.38 2.15
CA HIS A 442 -13.92 -43.77 3.16
C HIS A 442 -14.87 -44.85 2.65
N MET A 443 -15.37 -44.72 1.41
CA MET A 443 -16.21 -45.75 0.80
C MET A 443 -15.48 -47.09 0.65
N GLY A 444 -14.20 -47.07 0.26
CA GLY A 444 -13.38 -48.29 0.15
C GLY A 444 -13.19 -48.99 1.50
N GLN A 445 -12.86 -48.24 2.56
CA GLN A 445 -12.63 -48.82 3.90
C GLN A 445 -13.91 -49.43 4.49
N LEU A 446 -15.06 -48.73 4.38
CA LEU A 446 -16.34 -49.23 4.88
C LEU A 446 -16.79 -50.49 4.13
N SER A 447 -16.62 -50.51 2.81
CA SER A 447 -17.01 -51.64 1.96
C SER A 447 -16.25 -52.92 2.30
N ALA A 448 -14.95 -52.82 2.63
CA ALA A 448 -14.14 -53.97 3.02
C ALA A 448 -14.57 -54.56 4.38
N GLY A 449 -14.85 -53.70 5.37
CA GLY A 449 -15.32 -54.14 6.70
C GLY A 449 -16.69 -54.79 6.64
N ILE A 450 -17.67 -54.12 6.01
CA ILE A 450 -19.04 -54.63 5.85
C ILE A 450 -19.02 -55.99 5.15
N ALA A 451 -18.19 -56.14 4.12
CA ALA A 451 -18.18 -57.38 3.36
C ALA A 451 -17.58 -58.56 4.12
N HIS A 452 -16.58 -58.34 4.96
CA HIS A 452 -16.05 -59.38 5.83
C HIS A 452 -17.11 -59.82 6.85
N GLU A 453 -17.80 -58.88 7.48
CA GLU A 453 -18.83 -59.18 8.48
C GLU A 453 -20.08 -59.84 7.89
N LEU A 454 -20.45 -59.55 6.65
CA LEU A 454 -21.59 -60.18 5.97
C LEU A 454 -21.26 -61.54 5.34
N ASN A 455 -20.04 -61.73 4.82
CA ASN A 455 -19.64 -63.01 4.23
C ASN A 455 -19.61 -64.14 5.26
N ASN A 456 -19.30 -63.84 6.52
CA ASN A 456 -19.22 -64.82 7.60
C ASN A 456 -20.59 -65.49 7.90
N PRO A 457 -21.66 -64.77 8.26
CA PRO A 457 -22.97 -65.38 8.50
C PRO A 457 -23.57 -66.01 7.23
N LEU A 458 -23.36 -65.41 6.04
CA LEU A 458 -23.81 -66.00 4.78
C LEU A 458 -23.12 -67.34 4.50
N GLY A 459 -21.83 -67.46 4.83
CA GLY A 459 -21.10 -68.72 4.75
C GLY A 459 -21.69 -69.81 5.66
N VAL A 460 -22.06 -69.45 6.88
CA VAL A 460 -22.73 -70.36 7.83
C VAL A 460 -24.10 -70.80 7.32
N VAL A 461 -24.92 -69.86 6.84
CA VAL A 461 -26.24 -70.16 6.26
C VAL A 461 -26.12 -71.12 5.09
N LEU A 462 -25.20 -70.85 4.14
CA LEU A 462 -24.94 -71.70 2.98
C LEU A 462 -24.46 -73.11 3.39
N MET A 463 -23.58 -73.19 4.39
CA MET A 463 -23.05 -74.46 4.87
C MET A 463 -24.17 -75.34 5.43
N TYR A 464 -24.96 -74.82 6.38
CA TYR A 464 -26.05 -75.59 6.98
C TYR A 464 -27.17 -75.88 5.98
N SER A 465 -27.52 -74.94 5.09
CA SER A 465 -28.53 -75.18 4.06
C SER A 465 -28.10 -76.30 3.12
N ASN A 466 -26.83 -76.35 2.71
CA ASN A 466 -26.32 -77.39 1.82
C ASN A 466 -26.20 -78.75 2.52
N ILE A 467 -25.76 -78.80 3.79
CA ILE A 467 -25.75 -80.05 4.58
C ILE A 467 -27.17 -80.62 4.69
N LEU A 468 -28.15 -79.80 5.05
CA LEU A 468 -29.55 -80.24 5.14
C LEU A 468 -30.11 -80.67 3.77
N LEU A 469 -29.71 -80.02 2.67
CA LEU A 469 -30.07 -80.42 1.31
C LEU A 469 -29.54 -81.81 0.93
N ASP A 470 -28.32 -82.12 1.36
CA ASP A 470 -27.69 -83.42 1.12
C ASP A 470 -28.35 -84.54 1.94
N GLU A 471 -28.88 -84.22 3.12
CA GLU A 471 -29.62 -85.16 3.99
C GLU A 471 -31.10 -85.35 3.59
N CYS A 472 -31.69 -84.41 2.83
CA CYS A 472 -33.08 -84.48 2.36
C CYS A 472 -33.26 -85.47 1.20
N LYS A 473 -34.28 -86.32 1.29
CA LYS A 473 -34.70 -87.22 0.19
C LYS A 473 -35.23 -86.40 -1.01
N PRO A 474 -35.15 -86.91 -2.25
CA PRO A 474 -35.52 -86.16 -3.46
C PRO A 474 -36.97 -85.62 -3.47
N ASP A 475 -37.91 -86.35 -2.87
CA ASP A 475 -39.33 -85.99 -2.81
C ASP A 475 -39.73 -85.25 -1.51
N ASP A 476 -38.75 -84.84 -0.68
CA ASP A 476 -39.01 -84.13 0.57
C ASP A 476 -39.45 -82.68 0.29
N PRO A 477 -40.63 -82.24 0.77
CA PRO A 477 -41.10 -80.86 0.62
C PRO A 477 -40.09 -79.81 1.12
N LEU A 478 -39.28 -80.12 2.13
CA LEU A 478 -38.27 -79.23 2.72
C LEU A 478 -37.12 -78.90 1.75
N ARG A 479 -36.88 -79.74 0.74
CA ARG A 479 -35.79 -79.58 -0.23
C ARG A 479 -35.94 -78.28 -1.02
N LYS A 480 -37.16 -77.94 -1.46
CA LYS A 480 -37.44 -76.71 -2.21
C LYS A 480 -37.18 -75.45 -1.39
N ASP A 481 -37.52 -75.48 -0.10
CA ASP A 481 -37.31 -74.34 0.80
C ASP A 481 -35.81 -74.14 1.08
N LEU A 482 -35.05 -75.23 1.27
CA LEU A 482 -33.60 -75.16 1.46
C LEU A 482 -32.85 -74.71 0.19
N GLU A 483 -33.29 -75.15 -1.01
CA GLU A 483 -32.76 -74.66 -2.29
C GLU A 483 -32.97 -73.14 -2.43
N LEU A 484 -34.15 -72.64 -2.02
CA LEU A 484 -34.44 -71.22 -2.02
C LEU A 484 -33.53 -70.45 -1.04
N ILE A 485 -33.35 -70.94 0.19
CA ILE A 485 -32.46 -70.33 1.19
C ILE A 485 -31.02 -70.27 0.67
N SER A 486 -30.51 -71.38 0.13
CA SER A 486 -29.15 -71.45 -0.44
C SER A 486 -28.98 -70.46 -1.59
N SER A 487 -29.95 -70.42 -2.52
CA SER A 487 -29.92 -69.48 -3.65
C SER A 487 -29.93 -68.00 -3.23
N GLN A 488 -30.68 -67.65 -2.16
CA GLN A 488 -30.72 -66.27 -1.66
C GLN A 488 -29.44 -65.91 -0.89
N ALA A 489 -28.90 -66.83 -0.09
CA ALA A 489 -27.64 -66.59 0.62
C ALA A 489 -26.46 -66.45 -0.36
N GLU A 490 -26.44 -67.24 -1.43
CA GLU A 490 -25.42 -67.16 -2.48
C GLU A 490 -25.54 -65.87 -3.30
N ARG A 491 -26.78 -65.43 -3.53
CA ARG A 491 -27.05 -64.12 -4.13
C ARG A 491 -26.54 -62.98 -3.25
N CYS A 492 -26.83 -62.99 -1.95
CA CYS A 492 -26.30 -61.99 -1.01
C CYS A 492 -24.76 -61.99 -1.02
N LYS A 493 -24.13 -63.17 -1.05
CA LYS A 493 -22.67 -63.31 -1.11
C LYS A 493 -22.10 -62.71 -2.41
N LYS A 494 -22.78 -62.89 -3.55
CA LYS A 494 -22.39 -62.25 -4.83
C LYS A 494 -22.49 -60.72 -4.77
N ILE A 495 -23.54 -60.18 -4.15
CA ILE A 495 -23.70 -58.72 -3.97
C ILE A 495 -22.58 -58.15 -3.10
N VAL A 496 -22.29 -58.81 -1.97
CA VAL A 496 -21.22 -58.43 -1.04
C VAL A 496 -19.83 -58.53 -1.70
N SER A 497 -19.60 -59.57 -2.50
CA SER A 497 -18.34 -59.73 -3.25
C SER A 497 -18.17 -58.66 -4.33
N GLY A 498 -19.27 -58.24 -4.98
CA GLY A 498 -19.27 -57.11 -5.92
C GLY A 498 -18.88 -55.79 -5.25
N LEU A 499 -19.34 -55.56 -4.01
CA LEU A 499 -18.97 -54.40 -3.20
C LEU A 499 -17.46 -54.41 -2.83
N LEU A 500 -16.91 -55.58 -2.50
CA LEU A 500 -15.47 -55.77 -2.23
C LEU A 500 -14.59 -55.48 -3.44
N ASN A 501 -14.98 -55.94 -4.63
CA ASN A 501 -14.22 -55.71 -5.86
C ASN A 501 -14.15 -54.22 -6.24
N PHE A 502 -15.18 -53.44 -5.88
CA PHE A 502 -15.18 -51.99 -6.04
C PHE A 502 -14.24 -51.29 -5.03
N ALA A 503 -14.04 -51.88 -3.86
CA ALA A 503 -13.30 -51.29 -2.74
C ALA A 503 -11.80 -51.64 -2.70
N ARG A 504 -11.37 -52.74 -3.32
CA ARG A 504 -9.96 -53.12 -3.36
C ARG A 504 -9.16 -52.16 -4.24
N LYS A 505 -7.96 -51.80 -3.77
CA LYS A 505 -6.90 -51.22 -4.61
C LYS A 505 -6.53 -52.25 -5.70
N ASN A 506 -7.19 -52.19 -6.86
CA ASN A 506 -6.81 -53.05 -7.97
C ASN A 506 -5.62 -52.42 -8.69
N GLN A 507 -4.43 -52.99 -8.53
CA GLN A 507 -3.33 -52.66 -9.44
C GLN A 507 -3.72 -53.20 -10.83
N VAL A 508 -3.70 -52.33 -11.84
CA VAL A 508 -3.98 -52.72 -13.23
C VAL A 508 -2.82 -53.58 -13.72
N LYS A 509 -3.08 -54.83 -14.10
CA LYS A 509 -2.06 -55.70 -14.67
C LYS A 509 -2.01 -55.44 -16.18
N VAL A 510 -1.10 -54.55 -16.59
CA VAL A 510 -0.98 -54.15 -18.00
C VAL A 510 -0.35 -55.28 -18.81
N GLU A 511 -1.06 -55.78 -19.82
CA GLU A 511 -0.55 -56.73 -20.80
C GLU A 511 -0.98 -56.35 -22.23
N LYS A 512 -0.24 -56.82 -23.25
CA LYS A 512 -0.59 -56.56 -24.66
C LYS A 512 -1.77 -57.45 -25.07
N VAL A 513 -2.95 -56.86 -25.20
CA VAL A 513 -4.20 -57.55 -25.54
C VAL A 513 -4.63 -57.21 -26.97
N ASN A 514 -5.12 -58.23 -27.67
CA ASN A 514 -5.86 -58.04 -28.93
C ASN A 514 -7.31 -57.67 -28.60
N VAL A 515 -7.69 -56.41 -28.86
CA VAL A 515 -9.00 -55.87 -28.50
C VAL A 515 -10.14 -56.51 -29.29
N LYS A 516 -9.88 -56.97 -30.52
CA LYS A 516 -10.88 -57.72 -31.29
C LYS A 516 -11.22 -59.04 -30.62
N LYS A 517 -10.18 -59.79 -30.23
CA LYS A 517 -10.37 -61.05 -29.51
C LYS A 517 -11.09 -60.84 -28.16
N LEU A 518 -10.70 -59.79 -27.43
CA LEU A 518 -11.38 -59.40 -26.18
C LEU A 518 -12.87 -59.10 -26.40
N ALA A 519 -13.23 -58.38 -27.48
CA ALA A 519 -14.63 -58.09 -27.81
C ALA A 519 -15.41 -59.36 -28.15
N GLU A 520 -14.84 -60.24 -28.98
CA GLU A 520 -15.44 -61.54 -29.35
C GLU A 520 -15.65 -62.43 -28.11
N ASP A 521 -14.62 -62.56 -27.27
CA ASP A 521 -14.67 -63.34 -26.03
C ASP A 521 -15.70 -62.76 -25.04
N SER A 522 -15.86 -61.42 -25.00
CA SER A 522 -16.87 -60.76 -24.15
C SER A 522 -18.31 -61.01 -24.58
N ILE A 523 -18.55 -61.25 -25.88
CA ILE A 523 -19.88 -61.63 -26.40
C ILE A 523 -20.12 -63.11 -26.12
N ALA A 524 -19.13 -63.97 -26.36
CA ALA A 524 -19.21 -65.41 -26.11
C ALA A 524 -19.42 -65.74 -24.62
N GLY A 525 -18.92 -64.89 -23.71
CA GLY A 525 -19.08 -65.03 -22.27
C GLY A 525 -20.48 -64.69 -21.72
N VAL A 526 -21.44 -64.30 -22.56
CA VAL A 526 -22.80 -63.91 -22.15
C VAL A 526 -23.84 -64.71 -22.93
N VAL A 527 -24.97 -65.05 -22.27
CA VAL A 527 -26.08 -65.75 -22.93
C VAL A 527 -26.78 -64.80 -23.91
N ILE A 528 -26.66 -65.08 -25.20
CA ILE A 528 -27.25 -64.28 -26.28
C ILE A 528 -28.76 -64.65 -26.41
N PRO A 529 -29.68 -63.67 -26.32
CA PRO A 529 -31.10 -63.92 -26.60
C PRO A 529 -31.31 -64.35 -28.05
N LYS A 530 -32.25 -65.28 -28.30
CA LYS A 530 -32.52 -65.83 -29.66
C LYS A 530 -32.91 -64.77 -30.72
N ASN A 531 -33.22 -63.56 -30.28
CA ASN A 531 -33.82 -62.49 -31.08
C ASN A 531 -32.83 -61.34 -31.34
N VAL A 532 -31.57 -61.48 -30.92
CA VAL A 532 -30.55 -60.42 -31.00
C VAL A 532 -29.40 -60.86 -31.90
N THR A 533 -29.02 -60.02 -32.86
CA THR A 533 -27.82 -60.22 -33.68
C THR A 533 -26.64 -59.52 -33.04
N THR A 534 -25.46 -60.15 -33.03
CA THR A 534 -24.23 -59.55 -32.49
C THR A 534 -23.18 -59.43 -33.58
N ASN A 535 -22.56 -58.25 -33.69
CA ASN A 535 -21.55 -57.97 -34.71
C ASN A 535 -20.33 -57.27 -34.09
N VAL A 536 -19.12 -57.65 -34.51
CA VAL A 536 -17.87 -56.97 -34.16
C VAL A 536 -17.29 -56.33 -35.41
N VAL A 537 -17.16 -55.00 -35.42
CA VAL A 537 -16.68 -54.23 -36.57
C VAL A 537 -15.36 -53.56 -36.20
N CYS A 538 -14.30 -53.84 -36.95
CA CYS A 538 -12.99 -53.23 -36.77
C CYS A 538 -12.77 -52.16 -37.85
N ARG A 539 -12.58 -50.89 -37.43
CA ARG A 539 -12.29 -49.75 -38.31
C ARG A 539 -10.80 -49.37 -38.35
N THR A 540 -10.01 -49.92 -37.42
CA THR A 540 -8.56 -49.74 -37.35
C THR A 540 -7.82 -51.04 -37.68
N THR A 541 -6.61 -50.92 -38.24
CA THR A 541 -5.73 -52.05 -38.55
C THR A 541 -4.89 -52.49 -37.36
N ASN A 542 -4.63 -51.60 -36.40
CA ASN A 542 -3.90 -51.90 -35.18
C ASN A 542 -4.87 -52.27 -34.05
N LEU A 543 -4.98 -53.56 -33.74
CA LEU A 543 -5.91 -54.09 -32.74
C LEU A 543 -5.26 -54.37 -31.38
N MET A 544 -3.97 -54.04 -31.21
CA MET A 544 -3.23 -54.31 -29.98
C MET A 544 -3.24 -53.07 -29.07
N ALA A 545 -3.51 -53.27 -27.77
CA ALA A 545 -3.42 -52.24 -26.75
C ALA A 545 -2.95 -52.82 -25.41
N SER A 546 -2.29 -51.99 -24.61
CA SER A 546 -1.76 -52.38 -23.30
C SER A 546 -2.81 -52.16 -22.21
N LEU A 547 -3.48 -53.23 -21.77
CA LEU A 547 -4.63 -53.18 -20.86
C LEU A 547 -4.71 -54.44 -19.99
N ASP A 548 -5.51 -54.40 -18.93
CA ASP A 548 -5.80 -55.57 -18.10
C ASP A 548 -6.97 -56.36 -18.71
N TYR A 549 -6.67 -57.58 -19.18
CA TYR A 549 -7.62 -58.41 -19.90
C TYR A 549 -8.86 -58.74 -19.05
N GLU A 550 -8.68 -59.12 -17.79
CA GLU A 550 -9.78 -59.56 -16.92
C GLU A 550 -10.68 -58.37 -16.55
N GLN A 551 -10.09 -57.22 -16.21
CA GLN A 551 -10.86 -56.03 -15.87
C GLN A 551 -11.63 -55.49 -17.08
N MET A 552 -11.01 -55.45 -18.26
CA MET A 552 -11.69 -54.99 -19.47
C MET A 552 -12.73 -56.02 -19.98
N MET A 553 -12.52 -57.31 -19.76
CA MET A 553 -13.54 -58.33 -19.97
C MET A 553 -14.77 -58.08 -19.09
N GLN A 554 -14.56 -57.71 -17.82
CA GLN A 554 -15.65 -57.34 -16.90
C GLN A 554 -16.39 -56.08 -17.38
N VAL A 555 -15.67 -55.07 -17.88
CA VAL A 555 -16.28 -53.87 -18.48
C VAL A 555 -17.20 -54.23 -19.64
N LEU A 556 -16.69 -54.96 -20.63
CA LEU A 556 -17.44 -55.29 -21.83
C LEU A 556 -18.62 -56.22 -21.54
N THR A 557 -18.43 -57.25 -20.71
CA THR A 557 -19.52 -58.15 -20.32
C THR A 557 -20.64 -57.44 -19.56
N ASN A 558 -20.32 -56.43 -18.74
CA ASN A 558 -21.32 -55.58 -18.09
C ASN A 558 -22.12 -54.74 -19.09
N LEU A 559 -21.43 -54.12 -20.06
CA LEU A 559 -22.08 -53.33 -21.11
C LEU A 559 -22.95 -54.22 -22.02
N ASN A 560 -22.43 -55.37 -22.45
CA ASN A 560 -23.16 -56.34 -23.29
C ASN A 560 -24.43 -56.83 -22.59
N LYS A 561 -24.37 -57.17 -21.29
CA LYS A 561 -25.55 -57.57 -20.51
C LYS A 561 -26.59 -56.46 -20.44
N ASN A 562 -26.18 -55.22 -20.17
CA ASN A 562 -27.09 -54.09 -20.14
C ASN A 562 -27.73 -53.84 -21.51
N ALA A 563 -26.97 -53.98 -22.60
CA ALA A 563 -27.49 -53.88 -23.95
C ALA A 563 -28.53 -54.96 -24.27
N PHE A 564 -28.27 -56.23 -23.93
CA PHE A 564 -29.23 -57.31 -24.14
C PHE A 564 -30.53 -57.11 -23.35
N GLU A 565 -30.43 -56.62 -22.12
CA GLU A 565 -31.60 -56.31 -21.30
C GLU A 565 -32.41 -55.12 -21.83
N ALA A 566 -31.76 -54.18 -22.53
CA ALA A 566 -32.42 -53.04 -23.16
C ALA A 566 -33.11 -53.37 -24.50
N MET A 567 -32.97 -54.62 -24.99
CA MET A 567 -33.55 -55.11 -26.25
C MET A 567 -34.51 -56.30 -26.04
N PRO A 568 -35.59 -56.17 -25.25
CA PRO A 568 -36.50 -57.28 -24.95
C PRO A 568 -37.23 -57.85 -26.17
N ASN A 569 -37.45 -57.01 -27.20
CA ASN A 569 -38.16 -57.36 -28.43
C ASN A 569 -37.22 -57.80 -29.58
N GLY A 570 -35.92 -57.95 -29.31
CA GLY A 570 -34.89 -58.17 -30.33
C GLY A 570 -34.25 -56.88 -30.83
N GLY A 571 -33.09 -56.99 -31.48
CA GLY A 571 -32.29 -55.86 -31.93
C GLY A 571 -30.86 -56.26 -32.32
N ASP A 572 -30.01 -55.28 -32.60
CA ASP A 572 -28.62 -55.50 -32.99
C ASP A 572 -27.65 -54.89 -31.98
N LEU A 573 -26.73 -55.71 -31.46
CA LEU A 573 -25.58 -55.26 -30.66
C LEU A 573 -24.34 -55.22 -31.54
N THR A 574 -23.79 -54.03 -31.77
CA THR A 574 -22.57 -53.83 -32.54
C THR A 574 -21.45 -53.31 -31.66
N ILE A 575 -20.33 -54.04 -31.58
CA ILE A 575 -19.10 -53.55 -30.96
C ILE A 575 -18.19 -53.02 -32.06
N VAL A 576 -17.95 -51.71 -32.08
CA VAL A 576 -17.05 -51.04 -33.01
C VAL A 576 -15.72 -50.79 -32.32
N ILE A 577 -14.64 -51.29 -32.92
CA ILE A 577 -13.27 -51.02 -32.48
C ILE A 577 -12.64 -50.04 -33.48
N ASP A 578 -12.21 -48.90 -32.97
CA ASP A 578 -11.63 -47.82 -33.76
C ASP A 578 -10.45 -47.20 -33.01
N GLY A 579 -9.60 -46.42 -33.66
CA GLY A 579 -8.49 -45.73 -32.99
C GLY A 579 -7.30 -45.45 -33.88
N ASP A 580 -6.48 -44.50 -33.44
CA ASP A 580 -5.24 -44.06 -34.07
C ASP A 580 -4.01 -44.75 -33.43
N ASP A 581 -2.81 -44.21 -33.62
CA ASP A 581 -1.57 -44.78 -33.06
C ASP A 581 -1.39 -44.53 -31.56
N HIS A 582 -2.15 -43.61 -30.96
CA HIS A 582 -2.02 -43.20 -29.56
C HIS A 582 -3.15 -43.75 -28.69
N GLN A 583 -4.36 -43.87 -29.23
CA GLN A 583 -5.56 -44.25 -28.50
C GLN A 583 -6.32 -45.36 -29.24
N ILE A 584 -6.98 -46.21 -28.45
CA ILE A 584 -7.94 -47.20 -28.93
C ILE A 584 -9.30 -46.89 -28.32
N SER A 585 -10.33 -47.00 -29.14
CA SER A 585 -11.71 -46.80 -28.74
C SER A 585 -12.55 -48.04 -29.00
N ILE A 586 -13.43 -48.35 -28.05
CA ILE A 586 -14.36 -49.47 -28.10
C ILE A 586 -15.76 -48.87 -27.89
N SER A 587 -16.60 -48.91 -28.92
CA SER A 587 -18.00 -48.48 -28.84
C SER A 587 -18.91 -49.69 -28.81
N VAL A 588 -19.71 -49.81 -27.74
CA VAL A 588 -20.78 -50.81 -27.63
C VAL A 588 -22.09 -50.11 -27.97
N ILE A 589 -22.69 -50.50 -29.10
CA ILE A 589 -23.88 -49.86 -29.68
C ILE A 589 -25.04 -50.85 -29.66
N ASP A 590 -26.13 -50.51 -29.00
CA ASP A 590 -27.39 -51.26 -29.02
C ASP A 590 -28.51 -50.47 -29.70
N THR A 591 -29.50 -51.19 -30.24
CA THR A 591 -30.71 -50.62 -30.84
C THR A 591 -31.92 -50.75 -29.90
N GLY A 592 -31.69 -50.70 -28.60
CA GLY A 592 -32.72 -50.88 -27.58
C GLY A 592 -33.61 -49.67 -27.35
N GLU A 593 -34.29 -49.67 -26.21
CA GLU A 593 -35.23 -48.61 -25.80
C GLU A 593 -34.53 -47.28 -25.43
N GLY A 594 -33.21 -47.31 -25.25
CA GLY A 594 -32.40 -46.16 -24.85
C GLY A 594 -32.52 -45.80 -23.36
N ILE A 595 -31.77 -44.78 -22.93
CA ILE A 595 -31.71 -44.28 -21.56
C ILE A 595 -32.33 -42.87 -21.50
N PRO A 596 -33.35 -42.62 -20.66
CA PRO A 596 -33.95 -41.30 -20.50
C PRO A 596 -32.95 -40.25 -19.99
N GLU A 597 -33.07 -39.00 -20.48
CA GLU A 597 -32.17 -37.88 -20.15
C GLU A 597 -32.07 -37.61 -18.64
N GLU A 598 -33.16 -37.74 -17.90
CA GLU A 598 -33.24 -37.60 -16.43
C GLU A 598 -32.34 -38.57 -15.64
N ASN A 599 -31.91 -39.66 -16.27
CA ASN A 599 -31.08 -40.69 -15.66
C ASN A 599 -29.60 -40.60 -16.07
N MET A 600 -29.25 -39.76 -17.05
CA MET A 600 -27.89 -39.63 -17.60
C MET A 600 -26.86 -39.23 -16.52
N ASP A 601 -27.20 -38.25 -15.67
CA ASP A 601 -26.32 -37.77 -14.59
C ASP A 601 -26.11 -38.81 -13.47
N LYS A 602 -26.96 -39.84 -13.42
CA LYS A 602 -26.96 -40.85 -12.36
C LYS A 602 -26.33 -42.18 -12.79
N LEU A 603 -25.99 -42.37 -14.08
CA LEU A 603 -25.56 -43.65 -14.66
C LEU A 603 -24.40 -44.32 -13.94
N PHE A 604 -23.43 -43.54 -13.47
CA PHE A 604 -22.24 -44.06 -12.79
C PHE A 604 -22.33 -43.98 -11.26
N THR A 605 -23.50 -43.62 -10.72
CA THR A 605 -23.74 -43.59 -9.28
C THR A 605 -23.89 -45.03 -8.76
N PRO A 606 -23.11 -45.47 -7.77
CA PRO A 606 -23.25 -46.80 -7.18
C PRO A 606 -24.68 -47.05 -6.67
N PHE A 607 -25.19 -48.26 -6.89
CA PHE A 607 -26.55 -48.71 -6.52
C PHE A 607 -27.70 -48.07 -7.29
N PHE A 608 -27.44 -47.13 -8.19
CA PHE A 608 -28.46 -46.61 -9.09
C PHE A 608 -28.86 -47.70 -10.09
N THR A 609 -30.15 -48.02 -10.14
CA THR A 609 -30.71 -48.94 -11.14
C THR A 609 -32.14 -48.56 -11.47
N THR A 610 -32.48 -48.61 -12.75
CA THR A 610 -33.86 -48.47 -13.25
C THR A 610 -34.62 -49.80 -13.27
N LYS A 611 -33.95 -50.90 -12.89
CA LYS A 611 -34.53 -52.26 -12.88
C LYS A 611 -35.33 -52.46 -11.58
N GLY A 612 -36.45 -53.19 -11.66
CA GLY A 612 -37.31 -53.49 -10.50
C GLY A 612 -36.55 -54.16 -9.34
N ILE A 613 -37.11 -54.08 -8.12
CA ILE A 613 -36.48 -54.56 -6.87
C ILE A 613 -35.97 -55.99 -7.05
N GLY A 614 -34.65 -56.17 -6.95
CA GLY A 614 -34.01 -57.47 -7.09
C GLY A 614 -33.73 -57.94 -8.52
N LYS A 615 -33.78 -57.09 -9.55
CA LYS A 615 -33.32 -57.45 -10.91
C LYS A 615 -31.96 -56.86 -11.31
N GLY A 616 -31.41 -55.94 -10.51
CA GLY A 616 -30.08 -55.36 -10.73
C GLY A 616 -29.43 -54.91 -9.43
N THR A 617 -28.11 -54.97 -9.36
CA THR A 617 -27.33 -54.50 -8.19
C THR A 617 -26.98 -53.01 -8.25
N GLY A 618 -27.16 -52.37 -9.41
CA GLY A 618 -26.78 -50.97 -9.64
C GLY A 618 -25.27 -50.69 -9.55
N LEU A 619 -24.43 -51.74 -9.51
CA LEU A 619 -22.97 -51.61 -9.37
C LEU A 619 -22.21 -51.75 -10.70
N GLY A 620 -22.84 -52.32 -11.74
CA GLY A 620 -22.17 -52.66 -12.99
C GLY A 620 -21.56 -51.45 -13.72
N LEU A 621 -22.35 -50.41 -13.96
CA LEU A 621 -21.88 -49.19 -14.66
C LEU A 621 -20.89 -48.38 -13.82
N ALA A 622 -21.09 -48.29 -12.50
CA ALA A 622 -20.13 -47.66 -11.59
C ALA A 622 -18.77 -48.38 -11.58
N THR A 623 -18.79 -49.72 -11.65
CA THR A 623 -17.56 -50.53 -11.76
C THR A 623 -16.90 -50.33 -13.12
N THR A 624 -17.68 -50.28 -14.20
CA THR A 624 -17.18 -49.97 -15.54
C THR A 624 -16.47 -48.61 -15.58
N TYR A 625 -17.08 -47.57 -14.99
CA TYR A 625 -16.48 -46.24 -14.90
C TYR A 625 -15.15 -46.26 -14.13
N GLY A 626 -15.12 -46.95 -12.98
CA GLY A 626 -13.91 -47.11 -12.17
C GLY A 626 -12.77 -47.77 -12.94
N ILE A 627 -13.03 -48.91 -13.58
CA ILE A 627 -12.03 -49.66 -14.36
C ILE A 627 -11.48 -48.80 -15.50
N VAL A 628 -12.34 -48.13 -16.27
CA VAL A 628 -11.90 -47.26 -17.38
C VAL A 628 -11.01 -46.13 -16.88
N LYS A 629 -11.36 -45.49 -15.75
CA LYS A 629 -10.54 -44.42 -15.16
C LYS A 629 -9.19 -44.93 -14.65
N MET A 630 -9.13 -46.15 -14.10
CA MET A 630 -7.88 -46.78 -13.67
C MET A 630 -6.93 -47.06 -14.83
N HIS A 631 -7.47 -47.28 -16.03
CA HIS A 631 -6.71 -47.40 -17.28
C HIS A 631 -6.40 -46.04 -17.93
N LYS A 632 -6.55 -44.92 -17.19
CA LYS A 632 -6.42 -43.54 -17.70
C LYS A 632 -7.34 -43.23 -18.90
N GLY A 633 -8.46 -43.94 -18.99
CA GLY A 633 -9.42 -43.81 -20.09
C GLY A 633 -10.56 -42.84 -19.83
N LYS A 634 -11.35 -42.64 -20.88
CA LYS A 634 -12.62 -41.89 -20.87
C LYS A 634 -13.76 -42.80 -21.31
N ILE A 635 -14.92 -42.67 -20.68
CA ILE A 635 -16.17 -43.30 -21.13
C ILE A 635 -17.20 -42.22 -21.39
N ASP A 636 -17.78 -42.23 -22.59
CA ASP A 636 -18.83 -41.33 -23.04
C ASP A 636 -20.08 -42.15 -23.38
N VAL A 637 -21.27 -41.57 -23.15
CA VAL A 637 -22.56 -42.24 -23.36
C VAL A 637 -23.46 -41.35 -24.21
N GLU A 638 -23.94 -41.89 -25.32
CA GLU A 638 -24.94 -41.25 -26.18
C GLU A 638 -26.16 -42.17 -26.20
N SER A 639 -27.36 -41.65 -25.93
CA SER A 639 -28.59 -42.45 -25.99
C SER A 639 -29.77 -41.64 -26.48
N ASN A 640 -30.67 -42.30 -27.19
CA ASN A 640 -31.91 -41.72 -27.67
C ASN A 640 -33.09 -42.63 -27.32
N THR A 641 -34.11 -42.06 -26.66
CA THR A 641 -35.37 -42.73 -26.32
C THR A 641 -36.53 -42.28 -27.20
N ASP A 642 -36.33 -41.31 -28.11
CA ASP A 642 -37.38 -40.73 -28.94
C ASP A 642 -37.26 -41.22 -30.40
N PRO A 643 -38.17 -42.09 -30.87
CA PRO A 643 -38.18 -42.57 -32.25
C PRO A 643 -38.35 -41.45 -33.30
N GLN A 644 -38.84 -40.26 -32.91
CA GLN A 644 -39.02 -39.14 -33.84
C GLN A 644 -37.73 -38.35 -34.06
N LYS A 645 -36.75 -38.45 -33.14
CA LYS A 645 -35.46 -37.73 -33.22
C LYS A 645 -34.34 -38.57 -33.86
N GLY A 646 -34.55 -39.87 -34.04
CA GLY A 646 -33.57 -40.79 -34.62
C GLY A 646 -33.81 -42.24 -34.20
N PRO A 647 -32.91 -43.17 -34.56
CA PRO A 647 -32.97 -44.55 -34.07
C PRO A 647 -32.85 -44.56 -32.54
N THR A 648 -33.65 -45.39 -31.87
CA THR A 648 -33.58 -45.59 -30.42
C THR A 648 -32.43 -46.54 -30.08
N GLY A 649 -31.78 -46.30 -28.94
CA GLY A 649 -30.67 -47.13 -28.46
C GLY A 649 -29.64 -46.38 -27.64
N THR A 650 -28.58 -47.07 -27.24
CA THR A 650 -27.46 -46.51 -26.48
C THR A 650 -26.13 -46.86 -27.10
N THR A 651 -25.20 -45.90 -27.09
CA THR A 651 -23.80 -46.07 -27.46
C THR A 651 -22.92 -45.73 -26.27
N PHE A 652 -22.21 -46.72 -25.74
CA PHE A 652 -21.14 -46.51 -24.77
C PHE A 652 -19.80 -46.51 -25.49
N ARG A 653 -19.09 -45.37 -25.49
CA ARG A 653 -17.78 -45.21 -26.11
C ARG A 653 -16.68 -45.15 -25.05
N ILE A 654 -15.84 -46.17 -25.00
CA ILE A 654 -14.67 -46.23 -24.14
C ILE A 654 -13.45 -45.85 -24.96
N THR A 655 -12.63 -44.90 -24.49
CA THR A 655 -11.38 -44.47 -25.12
C THR A 655 -10.22 -44.68 -24.16
N LEU A 656 -9.16 -45.36 -24.61
CA LEU A 656 -8.02 -45.80 -23.80
C LEU A 656 -6.70 -45.47 -24.51
N PRO A 657 -5.63 -45.10 -23.79
CA PRO A 657 -4.29 -44.98 -24.38
C PRO A 657 -3.73 -46.36 -24.75
N ARG A 658 -3.04 -46.48 -25.90
CA ARG A 658 -2.47 -47.76 -26.37
C ARG A 658 -1.26 -48.23 -25.57
N ASN A 659 -0.45 -47.29 -25.10
CA ASN A 659 0.78 -47.54 -24.35
C ASN A 659 0.66 -46.84 -22.99
N ALA A 660 0.48 -47.61 -21.91
CA ALA A 660 0.36 -47.05 -20.57
C ALA A 660 1.70 -46.50 -20.02
N GLU A 661 2.83 -46.73 -20.70
CA GLU A 661 4.19 -46.44 -20.21
C GLU A 661 4.83 -45.12 -20.71
N ASN A 662 4.25 -44.40 -21.68
CA ASN A 662 4.97 -43.30 -22.37
C ASN A 662 4.58 -41.85 -21.98
N GLU A 663 4.20 -41.59 -20.73
CA GLU A 663 4.06 -40.21 -20.19
C GLU A 663 4.52 -40.12 -18.72
N LEU A 664 5.73 -40.62 -18.42
CA LEU A 664 6.38 -40.47 -17.11
C LEU A 664 7.76 -39.81 -17.20
N GLY A 665 8.00 -38.99 -18.22
CA GLY A 665 9.24 -38.21 -18.33
C GLY A 665 9.07 -36.98 -19.21
N ASN A 666 8.45 -35.92 -18.67
CA ASN A 666 8.70 -34.52 -19.06
C ASN A 666 7.91 -33.54 -18.17
N ASP A 667 8.11 -33.61 -16.85
CA ASP A 667 7.67 -32.55 -15.91
C ASP A 667 8.69 -32.39 -14.77
N ASN A 668 9.96 -32.19 -15.17
CA ASN A 668 11.00 -31.58 -14.36
C ASN A 668 11.93 -30.82 -15.31
N SER A 669 11.52 -29.61 -15.66
CA SER A 669 12.35 -28.54 -16.22
C SER A 669 11.76 -27.21 -15.78
#